data_AF-A0A956FE32-F1
#
_entry.id   AF-A0A956FE32-F1
#
_cell.length_a   1.000
_cell.length_b   1.000
_cell.length_c   1.000
_cell.angle_alpha   90.00
_cell.angle_beta   90.00
_cell.angle_gamma   90.00
#
_symmetry.space_group_name_H-M   'P 1'
#
loop_
_entity.id
_entity.type
_entity.pdbx_description
1 polymer ?
#
loop_
_entity_poly.entity_id
_entity_poly.type
_entity_poly.pdbx_seq_one_letter_code
_entity_poly.pdbx_strand_id
1 'polypeptide(L)'
;MKKVVRNAAYQAYLDANETKDLGTRLKDVRDQSLTPGGRVDMTLFESVAGGRPHPRMRFSFVDVQDPKPPGSLFAPAAAPTSADALREAIQTARSVHAELLSVRDLAGQAPKESPMYWENRIRVSRTAALFAEIRSKADAWLADGTIPAAQRAACHRAVTELEDEAYAGRIVFDNADTRTYHSYGHDAPFVHYLESILASLPEEGGEAMAVSFSSTRESIRRQRDQARNHLDYLMRNKYAFHGIEETDIEPTLGGFLIDCSSRRIVSEALDSDPLEPSYELLRIAPGADHPKAGEWVYRDREGKLHLQTHEPVEVDAELVRGAPVELEDLTFRRAPDDPNLRRGLRFDWDDNGWVQQGRIDWVGWAGHCDIKAVVESLGITLTSEPLPTVTEYRADTGKTTTYNRDLLLEMIASVLELGSVHSLIDGTGQISRGIHHFGGSRNDSLPDRLQFTGTGPGRSFRWPMRGREDSFEVTAIELPGGEKADMGTVFFRYLPDLQEVSFAKNPRYIKTTDGDYNIIDVTGTKLEARIKVDAIDMLTGYPVQRTETTIVDLREGADGGEAGRYFLGSHLDDVGDRKLFRVYYRPKDRTVVAEAFGHAQKDGKWEAVARPEQDIVIQLRSPLHVTLSREVKRDDPSQFTALLQLAQRQAQNICADTDKEAAVWNGVVTQLEAVKVAANPAERTEHWRVDLKARFGDASLEYLVRRDERGEPEAYCPATSENHWGRWPDFLWQDIGDVTTKGLEGDEWVVNESMLERGLIEVRVDESVESGFYVFDDHIKNVYELIYAGLAGYTHTVVHENKRYGHKSTESWQAVVDQLEALRGALTFEGT
;
A
#
# COMPACT_ATOMS: atom_id res chain seq x y z
N MET A 1 16.80 41.40 -8.72
CA MET A 1 17.42 40.22 -9.37
C MET A 1 18.86 40.60 -9.69
N LYS A 2 19.85 39.95 -9.06
CA LYS A 2 21.27 40.22 -9.36
C LYS A 2 21.59 39.70 -10.77
N LYS A 3 22.31 40.49 -11.56
CA LYS A 3 22.74 40.08 -12.90
C LYS A 3 24.22 39.74 -12.86
N VAL A 4 24.60 38.57 -13.37
CA VAL A 4 26.01 38.24 -13.57
C VAL A 4 26.55 39.04 -14.75
N VAL A 5 27.74 39.62 -14.58
CA VAL A 5 28.44 40.33 -15.66
C VAL A 5 28.90 39.29 -16.69
N ARG A 6 28.42 39.41 -17.93
CA ARG A 6 28.76 38.49 -19.01
C ARG A 6 30.15 38.78 -19.58
N ASN A 7 31.18 38.35 -18.86
CA ASN A 7 32.59 38.51 -19.21
C ASN A 7 33.26 37.15 -19.50
N ALA A 8 34.58 37.16 -19.72
CA ALA A 8 35.35 35.94 -19.97
C ALA A 8 35.31 34.93 -18.79
N ALA A 9 35.21 35.41 -17.54
CA ALA A 9 35.08 34.54 -16.38
C ALA A 9 33.72 33.82 -16.36
N TYR A 10 32.64 34.52 -16.74
CA TYR A 10 31.32 33.90 -16.88
C TYR A 10 31.30 32.82 -17.97
N GLN A 11 31.90 33.07 -19.14
CA GLN A 11 32.01 32.04 -20.18
C GLN A 11 32.88 30.87 -19.73
N ALA A 12 34.03 31.13 -19.11
CA ALA A 12 34.90 30.07 -18.58
C ALA A 12 34.22 29.20 -17.50
N TYR A 13 33.34 29.80 -16.69
CA TYR A 13 32.51 29.07 -15.74
C TYR A 13 31.50 28.17 -16.46
N LEU A 14 30.75 28.69 -17.44
CA LEU A 14 29.75 27.93 -18.19
C LEU A 14 30.34 26.79 -19.02
N ASP A 15 31.49 27.04 -19.65
CA ASP A 15 32.17 26.09 -20.54
C ASP A 15 33.01 25.07 -19.77
N ALA A 16 32.95 25.05 -18.42
CA ALA A 16 33.76 24.16 -17.61
C ALA A 16 33.51 22.69 -17.95
N ASN A 17 32.27 22.31 -18.29
CA ASN A 17 31.95 20.94 -18.72
C ASN A 17 32.51 20.54 -20.09
N GLU A 18 32.98 21.51 -20.90
CA GLU A 18 33.60 21.26 -22.20
C GLU A 18 35.12 21.38 -22.15
N THR A 19 35.64 22.13 -21.18
CA THR A 19 37.05 22.50 -21.07
C THR A 19 37.79 21.82 -19.91
N LYS A 20 37.06 21.18 -18.98
CA LYS A 20 37.60 20.47 -17.82
C LYS A 20 37.07 19.03 -17.77
N ASP A 21 37.87 18.14 -17.21
CA ASP A 21 37.38 16.82 -16.80
C ASP A 21 36.65 16.96 -15.46
N LEU A 22 35.32 16.90 -15.52
CA LEU A 22 34.46 16.98 -14.35
C LEU A 22 34.15 15.59 -13.75
N GLY A 23 34.73 14.51 -14.29
CA GLY A 23 34.46 13.13 -13.88
C GLY A 23 33.47 12.40 -14.79
N THR A 24 33.03 11.21 -14.37
CA THR A 24 32.13 10.37 -15.16
C THR A 24 30.75 11.00 -15.19
N ARG A 25 30.28 11.44 -16.36
CA ARG A 25 28.91 11.94 -16.51
C ARG A 25 27.92 10.80 -16.27
N LEU A 26 27.10 10.90 -15.21
CA LEU A 26 26.20 9.79 -14.84
C LEU A 26 25.18 9.48 -15.92
N LYS A 27 24.74 10.49 -16.67
CA LYS A 27 23.84 10.32 -17.82
C LYS A 27 24.32 9.27 -18.83
N ASP A 28 25.64 9.08 -18.96
CA ASP A 28 26.24 8.22 -19.97
C ASP A 28 26.45 6.77 -19.46
N VAL A 29 26.16 6.49 -18.19
CA VAL A 29 26.34 5.16 -17.56
C VAL A 29 25.12 4.67 -16.77
N ARG A 30 24.14 5.55 -16.49
CA ARG A 30 22.99 5.27 -15.62
C ARG A 30 21.97 4.26 -16.15
N ASP A 31 22.11 3.80 -17.38
CA ASP A 31 21.32 2.73 -17.99
C ASP A 31 21.81 1.32 -17.65
N GLN A 32 22.97 1.20 -17.00
CA GLN A 32 23.51 -0.08 -16.53
C GLN A 32 22.66 -0.66 -15.38
N SER A 33 22.46 -1.98 -15.41
CA SER A 33 21.81 -2.71 -14.32
C SER A 33 22.67 -2.70 -13.05
N LEU A 34 22.00 -2.65 -11.91
CA LEU A 34 22.58 -2.67 -10.56
C LEU A 34 22.05 -3.89 -9.81
N THR A 35 22.84 -4.47 -8.93
CA THR A 35 22.40 -5.64 -8.14
C THR A 35 22.40 -5.33 -6.64
N PRO A 36 21.54 -4.40 -6.15
CA PRO A 36 21.52 -4.03 -4.74
C PRO A 36 21.18 -5.23 -3.87
N GLY A 37 22.02 -5.51 -2.86
CA GLY A 37 21.82 -6.64 -1.95
C GLY A 37 22.02 -8.03 -2.57
N GLY A 38 22.35 -8.15 -3.86
CA GLY A 38 22.64 -9.42 -4.52
C GLY A 38 21.43 -10.28 -4.91
N ARG A 39 20.19 -9.80 -4.68
CA ARG A 39 18.95 -10.56 -4.92
C ARG A 39 18.23 -10.19 -6.22
N VAL A 40 18.23 -8.91 -6.56
CA VAL A 40 17.51 -8.37 -7.72
C VAL A 40 18.46 -7.60 -8.62
N ASP A 41 18.26 -7.74 -9.92
CA ASP A 41 18.74 -6.81 -10.91
C ASP A 41 17.76 -5.63 -10.99
N MET A 42 18.29 -4.44 -10.80
CA MET A 42 17.56 -3.17 -10.81
C MET A 42 18.09 -2.28 -11.93
N THR A 43 17.21 -1.88 -12.83
CA THR A 43 17.48 -0.81 -13.80
C THR A 43 16.73 0.45 -13.36
N LEU A 44 17.35 1.61 -13.52
CA LEU A 44 16.74 2.92 -13.21
C LEU A 44 16.45 3.74 -14.47
N PHE A 45 17.12 3.45 -15.58
CA PHE A 45 16.88 4.11 -16.85
C PHE A 45 16.79 3.07 -17.96
N GLU A 46 15.88 3.30 -18.91
CA GLU A 46 15.72 2.43 -20.07
C GLU A 46 15.81 3.22 -21.37
N SER A 47 16.60 2.69 -22.32
CA SER A 47 16.60 3.15 -23.71
C SER A 47 15.61 2.32 -24.53
N VAL A 48 14.53 2.96 -24.95
CA VAL A 48 13.56 2.40 -25.89
C VAL A 48 13.97 2.76 -27.32
N ALA A 49 13.99 1.77 -28.23
CA ALA A 49 14.29 1.92 -29.65
C ALA A 49 15.63 2.63 -29.99
N GLY A 50 16.65 2.53 -29.12
CA GLY A 50 17.92 3.23 -29.29
C GLY A 50 17.84 4.75 -29.01
N GLY A 51 16.70 5.23 -28.51
CA GLY A 51 16.48 6.59 -28.07
C GLY A 51 17.16 6.92 -26.73
N ARG A 52 16.99 8.18 -26.29
CA ARG A 52 17.55 8.67 -25.03
C ARG A 52 16.95 7.89 -23.84
N PRO A 53 17.77 7.39 -22.89
CA PRO A 53 17.26 6.73 -21.71
C PRO A 53 16.31 7.63 -20.90
N HIS A 54 15.16 7.09 -20.51
CA HIS A 54 14.18 7.75 -19.64
C HIS A 54 14.05 7.00 -18.30
N PRO A 55 13.56 7.65 -17.23
CA PRO A 55 13.46 7.03 -15.92
C PRO A 55 12.49 5.85 -15.92
N ARG A 56 12.99 4.66 -15.58
CA ARG A 56 12.23 3.42 -15.36
C ARG A 56 12.92 2.60 -14.28
N MET A 57 12.32 2.53 -13.10
CA MET A 57 12.75 1.66 -12.01
C MET A 57 12.08 0.30 -12.16
N ARG A 58 12.85 -0.71 -12.59
CA ARG A 58 12.38 -2.07 -12.83
C ARG A 58 13.26 -3.07 -12.09
N PHE A 59 12.62 -4.10 -11.54
CA PHE A 59 13.29 -5.18 -10.82
C PHE A 59 13.08 -6.53 -11.50
N SER A 60 14.09 -7.38 -11.42
CA SER A 60 13.98 -8.82 -11.72
C SER A 60 14.85 -9.61 -10.76
N PHE A 61 14.37 -10.76 -10.29
CA PHE A 61 15.16 -11.64 -9.43
C PHE A 61 16.37 -12.23 -10.17
N VAL A 62 17.53 -12.24 -9.51
CA VAL A 62 18.78 -12.80 -10.07
C VAL A 62 18.75 -14.31 -9.97
N ASP A 63 19.06 -14.99 -11.07
CA ASP A 63 19.24 -16.45 -11.02
C ASP A 63 20.54 -16.83 -10.30
N VAL A 64 20.41 -17.84 -9.43
CA VAL A 64 21.54 -18.36 -8.65
C VAL A 64 22.06 -19.63 -9.33
N GLN A 65 23.33 -19.61 -9.72
CA GLN A 65 24.01 -20.78 -10.24
C GLN A 65 24.45 -21.70 -9.10
N ASP A 66 24.10 -22.99 -9.20
CA ASP A 66 24.60 -24.02 -8.28
C ASP A 66 26.09 -24.28 -8.60
N PRO A 67 27.02 -24.02 -7.66
CA PRO A 67 28.45 -24.25 -7.89
C PRO A 67 28.81 -25.74 -7.95
N LYS A 68 27.93 -26.64 -7.51
CA LYS A 68 28.10 -28.09 -7.51
C LYS A 68 26.81 -28.79 -7.97
N PRO A 69 26.40 -28.63 -9.24
CA PRO A 69 25.15 -29.21 -9.72
C PRO A 69 25.23 -30.75 -9.65
N PRO A 70 24.21 -31.42 -9.09
CA PRO A 70 24.19 -32.88 -9.03
C PRO A 70 23.98 -33.49 -10.43
N GLY A 71 24.59 -34.66 -10.68
CA GLY A 71 24.53 -35.33 -11.99
C GLY A 71 23.19 -36.02 -12.28
N SER A 72 22.81 -37.01 -11.48
CA SER A 72 21.47 -37.63 -11.51
C SER A 72 20.99 -37.81 -10.09
N LEU A 73 19.75 -37.41 -9.85
CA LEU A 73 19.12 -37.44 -8.52
C LEU A 73 18.12 -38.59 -8.37
N PHE A 74 17.73 -39.26 -9.46
CA PHE A 74 16.78 -40.36 -9.40
C PHE A 74 17.23 -41.57 -10.22
N ALA A 75 17.91 -42.53 -9.59
CA ALA A 75 18.35 -43.78 -10.21
C ALA A 75 18.05 -44.98 -9.29
N PRO A 76 16.80 -45.47 -9.23
CA PRO A 76 16.47 -46.62 -8.41
C PRO A 76 17.20 -47.88 -8.92
N ALA A 77 17.58 -48.77 -8.00
CA ALA A 77 18.34 -49.99 -8.31
C ALA A 77 17.57 -50.95 -9.25
N ALA A 78 16.24 -50.91 -9.18
CA ALA A 78 15.34 -51.58 -10.11
C ALA A 78 14.22 -50.63 -10.53
N ALA A 79 13.70 -50.79 -11.75
CA ALA A 79 12.56 -50.00 -12.21
C ALA A 79 11.31 -50.35 -11.37
N PRO A 80 10.62 -49.36 -10.79
CA PRO A 80 9.36 -49.58 -10.08
C PRO A 80 8.30 -50.21 -11.00
N THR A 81 7.62 -51.24 -10.51
CA THR A 81 6.58 -51.95 -11.28
C THR A 81 5.15 -51.59 -10.84
N SER A 82 5.00 -50.68 -9.87
CA SER A 82 3.72 -50.19 -9.37
C SER A 82 3.83 -48.76 -8.84
N ALA A 83 2.70 -48.10 -8.64
CA ALA A 83 2.62 -46.77 -8.02
C ALA A 83 3.20 -46.75 -6.60
N ASP A 84 3.00 -47.81 -5.82
CA ASP A 84 3.54 -47.92 -4.46
C ASP A 84 5.06 -48.13 -4.48
N ALA A 85 5.57 -48.97 -5.39
CA ALA A 85 7.01 -49.12 -5.59
C ALA A 85 7.66 -47.81 -6.06
N LEU A 86 6.94 -47.02 -6.89
CA LEU A 86 7.39 -45.69 -7.31
C LEU A 86 7.44 -44.74 -6.11
N ARG A 87 6.42 -44.73 -5.26
CA ARG A 87 6.36 -43.93 -4.03
C ARG A 87 7.54 -44.24 -3.11
N GLU A 88 7.83 -45.52 -2.87
CA GLU A 88 8.99 -45.97 -2.07
C GLU A 88 10.33 -45.54 -2.71
N ALA A 89 10.46 -45.66 -4.03
CA ALA A 89 11.67 -45.24 -4.75
C ALA A 89 11.92 -43.73 -4.62
N ILE A 90 10.88 -42.90 -4.71
CA ILE A 90 10.98 -41.45 -4.54
C ILE A 90 11.38 -41.10 -3.10
N GLN A 91 10.74 -41.72 -2.10
CA GLN A 91 11.08 -41.52 -0.68
C GLN A 91 12.53 -41.94 -0.38
N THR A 92 12.99 -43.04 -0.97
CA THR A 92 14.38 -43.49 -0.87
C THR A 92 15.34 -42.48 -1.46
N ALA A 93 15.07 -41.99 -2.68
CA ALA A 93 15.91 -40.98 -3.33
C ALA A 93 15.98 -39.68 -2.51
N ARG A 94 14.84 -39.19 -1.99
CA ARG A 94 14.80 -38.03 -1.08
C ARG A 94 15.65 -38.23 0.16
N SER A 95 15.61 -39.43 0.75
CA SER A 95 16.37 -39.76 1.96
C SER A 95 17.88 -39.85 1.67
N VAL A 96 18.28 -40.50 0.58
CA VAL A 96 19.68 -40.62 0.13
C VAL A 96 20.28 -39.25 -0.17
N HIS A 97 19.50 -38.36 -0.80
CA HIS A 97 19.96 -37.03 -1.20
C HIS A 97 19.62 -35.93 -0.19
N ALA A 98 19.20 -36.26 1.04
CA ALA A 98 18.73 -35.26 2.01
C ALA A 98 19.74 -34.13 2.28
N GLU A 99 21.02 -34.43 2.41
CA GLU A 99 22.07 -33.42 2.60
C GLU A 99 22.26 -32.51 1.37
N LEU A 100 22.21 -33.09 0.17
CA LEU A 100 22.33 -32.35 -1.10
C LEU A 100 21.10 -31.47 -1.35
N LEU A 101 19.89 -32.00 -1.12
CA LEU A 101 18.64 -31.26 -1.30
C LEU A 101 18.48 -30.13 -0.27
N SER A 102 19.13 -30.26 0.90
CA SER A 102 19.20 -29.20 1.93
C SER A 102 20.42 -28.29 1.81
N VAL A 103 21.19 -28.39 0.72
CA VAL A 103 22.38 -27.57 0.40
C VAL A 103 23.48 -27.53 1.47
N ARG A 104 23.51 -28.52 2.37
CA ARG A 104 24.52 -28.58 3.44
C ARG A 104 25.94 -28.79 2.92
N ASP A 105 26.08 -29.35 1.72
CA ASP A 105 27.35 -29.49 0.99
C ASP A 105 27.96 -28.15 0.53
N LEU A 106 27.20 -27.06 0.65
CA LEU A 106 27.57 -25.71 0.26
C LEU A 106 27.77 -24.75 1.44
N ALA A 107 27.71 -25.24 2.68
CA ALA A 107 27.82 -24.40 3.88
C ALA A 107 29.04 -23.46 3.83
N GLY A 108 28.82 -22.17 4.09
CA GLY A 108 29.86 -21.14 4.12
C GLY A 108 30.30 -20.61 2.74
N GLN A 109 29.68 -21.03 1.64
CA GLN A 109 29.97 -20.52 0.29
C GLN A 109 29.01 -19.40 -0.16
N ALA A 110 27.95 -19.13 0.61
CA ALA A 110 26.95 -18.13 0.25
C ALA A 110 27.52 -16.69 0.26
N PRO A 111 27.06 -15.79 -0.64
CA PRO A 111 27.36 -14.36 -0.59
C PRO A 111 26.94 -13.73 0.73
N LYS A 112 27.56 -12.59 1.09
CA LYS A 112 27.28 -11.93 2.38
C LYS A 112 25.94 -11.18 2.39
N GLU A 113 25.54 -10.64 1.25
CA GLU A 113 24.44 -9.69 1.13
C GLU A 113 23.06 -10.36 1.16
N SER A 114 22.94 -11.57 0.58
CA SER A 114 21.70 -12.37 0.56
C SER A 114 21.98 -13.88 0.65
N PRO A 115 22.56 -14.37 1.77
CA PRO A 115 22.93 -15.77 1.92
C PRO A 115 21.75 -16.73 1.86
N MET A 116 20.60 -16.38 2.46
CA MET A 116 19.43 -17.27 2.50
C MET A 116 18.77 -17.35 1.14
N TYR A 117 18.66 -16.25 0.40
CA TYR A 117 18.19 -16.28 -0.99
C TYR A 117 19.03 -17.24 -1.84
N TRP A 118 20.36 -17.15 -1.75
CA TRP A 118 21.29 -18.02 -2.48
C TRP A 118 21.08 -19.50 -2.15
N GLU A 119 21.07 -19.85 -0.86
CA GLU A 119 20.89 -21.23 -0.40
C GLU A 119 19.52 -21.80 -0.81
N ASN A 120 18.45 -21.02 -0.63
CA ASN A 120 17.09 -21.45 -0.94
C ASN A 120 16.88 -21.65 -2.45
N ARG A 121 17.42 -20.76 -3.31
CA ARG A 121 17.32 -20.92 -4.77
C ARG A 121 17.98 -22.21 -5.24
N ILE A 122 19.14 -22.58 -4.68
CA ILE A 122 19.81 -23.85 -5.02
C ILE A 122 19.01 -25.05 -4.49
N ARG A 123 18.52 -25.01 -3.24
CA ARG A 123 17.64 -26.06 -2.67
C ARG A 123 16.44 -26.33 -3.58
N VAL A 124 15.76 -25.26 -3.98
CA VAL A 124 14.59 -25.32 -4.86
C VAL A 124 14.95 -25.89 -6.23
N SER A 125 16.04 -25.41 -6.84
CA SER A 125 16.52 -25.90 -8.15
C SER A 125 16.84 -27.39 -8.14
N ARG A 126 17.56 -27.88 -7.11
CA ARG A 126 17.88 -29.31 -6.94
C ARG A 126 16.62 -30.16 -6.73
N THR A 127 15.65 -29.65 -5.98
CA THR A 127 14.36 -30.33 -5.77
C THR A 127 13.57 -30.41 -7.08
N ALA A 128 13.51 -29.32 -7.85
CA ALA A 128 12.88 -29.29 -9.16
C ALA A 128 13.55 -30.27 -10.14
N ALA A 129 14.87 -30.34 -10.16
CA ALA A 129 15.63 -31.28 -10.99
C ALA A 129 15.31 -32.75 -10.64
N LEU A 130 15.26 -33.09 -9.35
CA LEU A 130 14.86 -34.43 -8.90
C LEU A 130 13.47 -34.82 -9.43
N PHE A 131 12.47 -33.95 -9.26
CA PHE A 131 11.10 -34.27 -9.68
C PHE A 131 10.89 -34.20 -11.20
N ALA A 132 11.70 -33.42 -11.93
CA ALA A 132 11.76 -33.50 -13.37
C ALA A 132 12.29 -34.87 -13.85
N GLU A 133 13.36 -35.40 -13.24
CA GLU A 133 13.85 -36.75 -13.52
C GLU A 133 12.82 -37.83 -13.18
N ILE A 134 12.16 -37.72 -12.01
CA ILE A 134 11.11 -38.67 -11.58
C ILE A 134 9.95 -38.71 -12.59
N ARG A 135 9.41 -37.54 -12.97
CA ARG A 135 8.32 -37.45 -13.96
C ARG A 135 8.71 -38.11 -15.28
N SER A 136 9.88 -37.74 -15.80
CA SER A 136 10.37 -38.29 -17.07
C SER A 136 10.50 -39.82 -17.03
N LYS A 137 11.04 -40.39 -15.94
CA LYS A 137 11.16 -41.86 -15.79
C LYS A 137 9.82 -42.54 -15.56
N ALA A 138 8.95 -41.97 -14.74
CA ALA A 138 7.60 -42.50 -14.51
C ALA A 138 6.80 -42.58 -15.83
N ASP A 139 6.87 -41.54 -16.65
CA ASP A 139 6.22 -41.52 -17.96
C ASP A 139 6.81 -42.56 -18.91
N ALA A 140 8.13 -42.74 -18.90
CA ALA A 140 8.79 -43.78 -19.68
C ALA A 140 8.35 -45.20 -19.26
N TRP A 141 8.31 -45.49 -17.96
CA TRP A 141 7.86 -46.78 -17.42
C TRP A 141 6.37 -47.06 -17.64
N LEU A 142 5.54 -46.02 -17.70
CA LEU A 142 4.14 -46.14 -18.10
C LEU A 142 3.98 -46.39 -19.60
N ALA A 143 4.86 -45.82 -20.42
CA ALA A 143 4.82 -45.96 -21.88
C ALA A 143 5.34 -47.33 -22.35
N ASP A 144 6.38 -47.86 -21.72
CA ASP A 144 6.96 -49.17 -22.06
C ASP A 144 6.25 -50.36 -21.38
N GLY A 145 5.33 -50.08 -20.45
CA GLY A 145 4.52 -51.08 -19.75
C GLY A 145 5.18 -51.68 -18.51
N THR A 146 6.34 -51.19 -18.09
CA THR A 146 6.98 -51.55 -16.80
C THR A 146 6.03 -51.29 -15.63
N ILE A 147 5.33 -50.15 -15.66
CA ILE A 147 4.20 -49.87 -14.79
C ILE A 147 2.90 -50.08 -15.58
N PRO A 148 1.93 -50.87 -15.07
CA PRO A 148 0.66 -51.09 -15.76
C PRO A 148 -0.09 -49.77 -16.03
N ALA A 149 -0.63 -49.61 -17.23
CA ALA A 149 -1.38 -48.40 -17.61
C ALA A 149 -2.57 -48.09 -16.68
N ALA A 150 -3.17 -49.11 -16.06
CA ALA A 150 -4.23 -48.95 -15.06
C ALA A 150 -3.78 -48.19 -13.79
N GLN A 151 -2.47 -48.11 -13.53
CA GLN A 151 -1.89 -47.39 -12.40
C GLN A 151 -1.43 -45.97 -12.75
N ARG A 152 -1.66 -45.49 -13.98
CA ARG A 152 -1.24 -44.15 -14.45
C ARG A 152 -1.66 -43.04 -13.48
N ALA A 153 -2.94 -42.99 -13.10
CA ALA A 153 -3.45 -41.97 -12.19
C ALA A 153 -2.78 -42.06 -10.79
N ALA A 154 -2.64 -43.27 -10.24
CA ALA A 154 -1.98 -43.48 -8.95
C ALA A 154 -0.49 -43.12 -8.97
N CYS A 155 0.20 -43.30 -10.10
CA CYS A 155 1.60 -42.90 -10.28
C CYS A 155 1.75 -41.39 -10.32
N HIS A 156 0.95 -40.70 -11.14
CA HIS A 156 0.96 -39.24 -11.18
C HIS A 156 0.62 -38.65 -9.81
N ARG A 157 -0.37 -39.22 -9.12
CA ARG A 157 -0.71 -38.82 -7.74
C ARG A 157 0.45 -38.98 -6.78
N ALA A 158 1.14 -40.13 -6.80
CA ALA A 158 2.30 -40.35 -5.93
C ALA A 158 3.42 -39.33 -6.20
N VAL A 159 3.64 -38.95 -7.46
CA VAL A 159 4.62 -37.92 -7.83
C VAL A 159 4.20 -36.55 -7.31
N THR A 160 2.96 -36.12 -7.55
CA THR A 160 2.45 -34.81 -7.11
C THR A 160 2.44 -34.67 -5.59
N GLU A 161 1.90 -35.65 -4.86
CA GLU A 161 1.87 -35.64 -3.39
C GLU A 161 3.28 -35.55 -2.78
N LEU A 162 4.22 -36.36 -3.28
CA LEU A 162 5.59 -36.38 -2.75
C LEU A 162 6.41 -35.16 -3.17
N GLU A 163 6.06 -34.49 -4.27
CA GLU A 163 6.67 -33.23 -4.68
C GLU A 163 6.24 -32.10 -3.73
N ASP A 164 4.94 -31.98 -3.44
CA ASP A 164 4.44 -31.04 -2.43
C ASP A 164 5.14 -31.26 -1.08
N GLU A 165 5.25 -32.51 -0.64
CA GLU A 165 5.98 -32.87 0.58
C GLU A 165 7.50 -32.61 0.52
N ALA A 166 8.11 -32.50 -0.67
CA ALA A 166 9.53 -32.20 -0.83
C ALA A 166 9.83 -30.70 -0.71
N TYR A 167 8.90 -29.86 -1.15
CA TYR A 167 8.97 -28.41 -0.93
C TYR A 167 8.51 -28.01 0.48
N ALA A 168 7.69 -28.84 1.13
CA ALA A 168 7.31 -28.66 2.52
C ALA A 168 8.50 -28.64 3.50
N GLY A 169 8.25 -28.15 4.71
CA GLY A 169 9.24 -27.92 5.76
C GLY A 169 9.59 -26.45 5.93
N ARG A 170 10.62 -26.18 6.74
CA ARG A 170 11.05 -24.83 7.08
C ARG A 170 11.88 -24.21 5.95
N ILE A 171 11.57 -22.97 5.62
CA ILE A 171 12.38 -22.07 4.80
C ILE A 171 12.58 -20.76 5.58
N VAL A 172 13.82 -20.27 5.61
CA VAL A 172 14.19 -19.01 6.27
C VAL A 172 14.66 -18.07 5.16
N PHE A 173 14.18 -16.83 5.18
CA PHE A 173 14.55 -15.80 4.21
C PHE A 173 15.51 -14.78 4.84
N ASP A 174 16.21 -14.00 4.01
CA ASP A 174 17.04 -12.93 4.56
C ASP A 174 16.16 -11.91 5.29
N ASN A 175 16.62 -11.49 6.46
CA ASN A 175 15.88 -10.63 7.40
C ASN A 175 16.62 -9.32 7.66
N ALA A 176 17.28 -8.78 6.64
CA ALA A 176 17.83 -7.43 6.73
C ALA A 176 16.67 -6.44 6.90
N ASP A 177 16.77 -5.58 7.90
CA ASP A 177 15.78 -4.53 8.16
C ASP A 177 16.19 -3.28 7.39
N THR A 178 15.25 -2.69 6.67
CA THR A 178 15.42 -1.33 6.15
C THR A 178 15.67 -0.33 7.28
N ARG A 179 15.37 -0.68 8.53
CA ARG A 179 15.33 0.19 9.73
C ARG A 179 14.37 1.36 9.56
N THR A 180 13.61 1.37 8.46
CA THR A 180 12.72 2.46 8.15
C THR A 180 11.35 2.21 8.74
N TYR A 181 10.97 0.96 9.02
CA TYR A 181 9.71 0.59 9.66
C TYR A 181 9.37 1.40 10.91
N HIS A 182 10.40 1.81 11.66
CA HIS A 182 10.31 2.73 12.80
C HIS A 182 11.23 3.97 12.66
N SER A 183 11.68 4.33 11.45
CA SER A 183 12.32 5.63 11.22
C SER A 183 11.22 6.69 11.13
N TYR A 184 11.02 7.59 12.08
CA TYR A 184 11.75 7.96 13.30
C TYR A 184 10.82 7.75 14.50
N GLY A 185 11.24 8.06 15.74
CA GLY A 185 10.41 7.91 16.95
C GLY A 185 9.07 8.66 16.88
N HIS A 186 8.09 8.08 16.19
CA HIS A 186 6.85 8.67 15.72
C HIS A 186 6.96 9.73 14.60
N ASP A 187 8.15 10.13 14.13
CA ASP A 187 8.29 11.15 13.07
C ASP A 187 8.38 10.52 11.65
N ALA A 188 7.58 11.04 10.71
CA ALA A 188 7.02 10.33 9.56
C ALA A 188 7.93 10.25 8.29
N PRO A 189 7.66 9.31 7.36
CA PRO A 189 8.57 8.92 6.26
C PRO A 189 8.55 9.81 5.00
N PHE A 190 9.64 9.76 4.23
CA PHE A 190 9.78 10.20 2.83
C PHE A 190 9.76 11.71 2.56
N VAL A 191 9.66 12.55 3.58
CA VAL A 191 9.73 14.01 3.41
C VAL A 191 11.16 14.55 3.48
N HIS A 192 12.07 13.86 4.18
CA HIS A 192 13.41 14.37 4.46
C HIS A 192 14.28 14.49 3.20
N TYR A 193 14.17 13.53 2.27
CA TYR A 193 14.90 13.63 1.01
C TYR A 193 14.37 14.78 0.14
N LEU A 194 13.06 15.06 0.16
CA LEU A 194 12.44 16.18 -0.54
C LEU A 194 12.90 17.51 0.06
N GLU A 195 12.89 17.66 1.38
CA GLU A 195 13.43 18.81 2.09
C GLU A 195 14.92 19.03 1.74
N SER A 196 15.71 17.95 1.74
CA SER A 196 17.13 17.98 1.39
C SER A 196 17.36 18.41 -0.07
N ILE A 197 16.55 17.91 -1.01
CA ILE A 197 16.60 18.33 -2.42
C ILE A 197 16.21 19.80 -2.53
N LEU A 198 15.07 20.22 -1.95
CA LEU A 198 14.58 21.59 -2.02
C LEU A 198 15.58 22.60 -1.45
N ALA A 199 16.22 22.27 -0.33
CA ALA A 199 17.26 23.08 0.30
C ALA A 199 18.55 23.16 -0.55
N SER A 200 18.84 22.13 -1.35
CA SER A 200 20.00 22.11 -2.25
C SER A 200 19.80 22.95 -3.52
N LEU A 201 18.56 23.18 -3.96
CA LEU A 201 18.28 23.86 -5.22
C LEU A 201 18.46 25.39 -5.14
N PRO A 202 19.02 26.04 -6.18
CA PRO A 202 19.20 27.51 -6.23
C PRO A 202 17.94 28.33 -6.01
N GLU A 203 17.91 29.23 -5.03
CA GLU A 203 16.76 30.12 -4.76
C GLU A 203 16.38 30.99 -5.97
N GLU A 204 15.07 31.14 -6.21
CA GLU A 204 14.56 31.97 -7.32
C GLU A 204 15.04 33.42 -7.19
N GLY A 205 15.57 33.97 -8.28
CA GLY A 205 16.10 35.35 -8.30
C GLY A 205 17.44 35.57 -7.60
N GLY A 206 18.03 34.53 -7.00
CA GLY A 206 19.36 34.56 -6.37
C GLY A 206 20.54 34.49 -7.35
N GLU A 207 21.76 34.68 -6.83
CA GLU A 207 23.00 34.62 -7.63
C GLU A 207 23.20 33.26 -8.31
N ALA A 208 22.90 32.18 -7.60
CA ALA A 208 23.02 30.81 -8.12
C ALA A 208 22.14 30.57 -9.36
N MET A 209 20.95 31.18 -9.43
CA MET A 209 20.13 31.16 -10.64
C MET A 209 20.73 32.02 -11.75
N ALA A 210 21.33 33.16 -11.41
CA ALA A 210 21.88 34.10 -12.39
C ALA A 210 23.09 33.56 -13.16
N VAL A 211 23.82 32.58 -12.59
CA VAL A 211 25.03 32.00 -13.22
C VAL A 211 24.75 30.84 -14.18
N SER A 212 23.48 30.44 -14.36
CA SER A 212 23.09 29.28 -15.18
C SER A 212 22.44 29.68 -16.52
N PHE A 213 22.50 28.81 -17.54
CA PHE A 213 21.75 29.02 -18.79
C PHE A 213 20.23 29.11 -18.55
N SER A 214 19.50 29.75 -19.48
CA SER A 214 18.03 29.88 -19.37
C SER A 214 17.32 28.52 -19.30
N SER A 215 17.71 27.57 -20.15
CA SER A 215 17.16 26.21 -20.12
C SER A 215 17.44 25.49 -18.79
N THR A 216 18.65 25.67 -18.24
CA THR A 216 19.05 25.15 -16.92
C THR A 216 18.17 25.72 -15.82
N ARG A 217 17.91 27.04 -15.84
CA ARG A 217 17.01 27.70 -14.88
C ARG A 217 15.59 27.16 -14.94
N GLU A 218 15.02 26.98 -16.13
CA GLU A 218 13.67 26.39 -16.25
C GLU A 218 13.62 24.95 -15.73
N SER A 219 14.69 24.16 -15.95
CA SER A 219 14.80 22.79 -15.41
C SER A 219 14.86 22.78 -13.89
N ILE A 220 15.64 23.70 -13.27
CA ILE A 220 15.69 23.84 -11.81
C ILE A 220 14.34 24.26 -11.23
N ARG A 221 13.60 25.15 -11.89
CA ARG A 221 12.24 25.55 -11.47
C ARG A 221 11.29 24.37 -11.50
N ARG A 222 11.20 23.65 -12.63
CA ARG A 222 10.37 22.44 -12.72
C ARG A 222 10.76 21.40 -11.68
N GLN A 223 12.05 21.16 -11.47
CA GLN A 223 12.52 20.23 -10.44
C GLN A 223 12.03 20.63 -9.03
N ARG A 224 12.08 21.92 -8.71
CA ARG A 224 11.57 22.45 -7.44
C ARG A 224 10.06 22.30 -7.33
N ASP A 225 9.32 22.63 -8.38
CA ASP A 225 7.86 22.58 -8.38
C ASP A 225 7.38 21.13 -8.26
N GLN A 226 7.97 20.20 -9.02
CA GLN A 226 7.69 18.76 -8.94
C GLN A 226 8.02 18.17 -7.55
N ALA A 227 9.16 18.54 -6.95
CA ALA A 227 9.51 18.11 -5.59
C ALA A 227 8.57 18.68 -4.53
N ARG A 228 8.10 19.92 -4.70
CA ARG A 228 7.12 20.55 -3.82
C ARG A 228 5.76 19.89 -3.93
N ASN A 229 5.26 19.66 -5.13
CA ASN A 229 3.98 18.96 -5.36
C ASN A 229 3.99 17.59 -4.68
N HIS A 230 5.10 16.85 -4.80
CA HIS A 230 5.25 15.58 -4.09
C HIS A 230 5.20 15.76 -2.56
N LEU A 231 5.92 16.75 -2.01
CA LEU A 231 5.89 17.03 -0.58
C LEU A 231 4.48 17.40 -0.10
N ASP A 232 3.79 18.28 -0.81
CA ASP A 232 2.45 18.74 -0.47
C ASP A 232 1.44 17.58 -0.52
N TYR A 233 1.56 16.69 -1.50
CA TYR A 233 0.75 15.48 -1.57
C TYR A 233 0.98 14.57 -0.37
N LEU A 234 2.25 14.33 0.02
CA LEU A 234 2.57 13.54 1.21
C LEU A 234 2.02 14.18 2.48
N MET A 235 2.16 15.50 2.62
CA MET A 235 1.67 16.26 3.77
C MET A 235 0.15 16.29 3.89
N ARG A 236 -0.60 16.21 2.78
CA ARG A 236 -2.08 16.19 2.77
C ARG A 236 -2.66 14.79 2.98
N ASN A 237 -1.96 13.75 2.56
CA ASN A 237 -2.56 12.40 2.42
C ASN A 237 -1.87 11.30 3.24
N LYS A 238 -0.63 11.49 3.68
CA LYS A 238 0.19 10.38 4.26
C LYS A 238 0.93 10.73 5.54
N TYR A 239 1.26 11.99 5.76
CA TYR A 239 2.09 12.42 6.89
C TYR A 239 1.29 12.40 8.21
N ALA A 240 1.90 11.90 9.28
CA ALA A 240 1.32 11.90 10.63
C ALA A 240 2.44 11.89 11.68
N PHE A 241 2.59 12.98 12.45
CA PHE A 241 3.65 13.13 13.44
C PHE A 241 3.31 12.51 14.80
N HIS A 242 2.12 12.79 15.32
CA HIS A 242 1.66 12.23 16.61
C HIS A 242 0.33 11.49 16.53
N GLY A 243 -0.20 11.29 15.33
CA GLY A 243 -1.59 10.92 15.05
C GLY A 243 -2.33 12.07 14.38
N ILE A 244 -3.62 11.92 14.10
CA ILE A 244 -4.45 13.00 13.57
C ILE A 244 -5.64 13.20 14.49
N GLU A 245 -5.85 14.44 14.89
CA GLU A 245 -7.10 14.91 15.49
C GLU A 245 -7.60 16.06 14.61
N GLU A 246 -8.72 15.85 13.93
CA GLU A 246 -9.25 16.84 12.98
C GLU A 246 -9.68 18.14 13.67
N THR A 247 -9.97 18.08 14.96
CA THR A 247 -10.26 19.26 15.78
C THR A 247 -9.01 20.01 16.24
N ASP A 248 -7.82 19.45 16.05
CA ASP A 248 -6.54 20.03 16.47
C ASP A 248 -5.42 19.63 15.49
N ILE A 249 -5.63 19.94 14.21
CA ILE A 249 -4.85 19.34 13.11
C ILE A 249 -3.37 19.77 13.13
N GLU A 250 -3.06 21.05 13.39
CA GLU A 250 -1.68 21.53 13.26
C GLU A 250 -0.74 20.89 14.28
N PRO A 251 -1.08 20.82 15.58
CA PRO A 251 -0.20 20.20 16.57
C PRO A 251 -0.09 18.68 16.40
N THR A 252 -1.17 18.00 16.00
CA THR A 252 -1.17 16.54 15.84
C THR A 252 -0.44 16.08 14.58
N LEU A 253 -0.64 16.80 13.48
CA LEU A 253 0.11 16.62 12.24
C LEU A 253 1.55 17.10 12.37
N GLY A 254 1.82 18.17 13.14
CA GLY A 254 3.15 18.80 13.21
C GLY A 254 3.44 19.74 12.03
N GLY A 255 2.45 20.52 11.59
CA GLY A 255 2.60 21.43 10.45
C GLY A 255 1.54 22.52 10.37
N PHE A 256 1.89 23.66 9.78
CA PHE A 256 0.97 24.78 9.57
C PHE A 256 0.11 24.57 8.33
N LEU A 257 -1.20 24.76 8.45
CA LEU A 257 -2.12 24.76 7.31
C LEU A 257 -1.84 25.98 6.41
N ILE A 258 -1.56 25.74 5.14
CA ILE A 258 -1.15 26.74 4.16
C ILE A 258 -1.89 26.57 2.84
N ASP A 259 -1.99 27.66 2.08
CA ASP A 259 -2.39 27.65 0.68
C ASP A 259 -1.22 27.18 -0.20
N CYS A 260 -1.49 26.23 -1.10
CA CYS A 260 -0.49 25.62 -1.98
C CYS A 260 0.18 26.64 -2.90
N SER A 261 -0.56 27.64 -3.38
CA SER A 261 -0.08 28.64 -4.36
C SER A 261 0.78 29.72 -3.72
N SER A 262 0.26 30.40 -2.71
CA SER A 262 0.93 31.53 -2.04
C SER A 262 1.92 31.10 -0.96
N ARG A 263 1.81 29.86 -0.46
CA ARG A 263 2.59 29.29 0.65
C ARG A 263 2.41 30.05 1.97
N ARG A 264 1.30 30.76 2.13
CA ARG A 264 0.95 31.52 3.34
C ARG A 264 0.07 30.68 4.24
N ILE A 265 0.25 30.86 5.55
CA ILE A 265 -0.60 30.29 6.59
C ILE A 265 -2.01 30.87 6.38
N VAL A 266 -2.99 29.97 6.24
CA VAL A 266 -4.40 30.32 6.08
C VAL A 266 -5.08 30.43 7.44
N SER A 267 -6.20 31.13 7.50
CA SER A 267 -7.03 31.24 8.71
C SER A 267 -8.33 30.49 8.51
N GLU A 268 -8.83 29.88 9.57
CA GLU A 268 -10.24 29.49 9.62
C GLU A 268 -11.12 30.75 9.65
N ALA A 269 -12.19 30.76 8.85
CA ALA A 269 -13.11 31.88 8.78
C ALA A 269 -13.91 32.02 10.10
N LEU A 270 -14.26 33.25 10.48
CA LEU A 270 -14.96 33.51 11.74
C LEU A 270 -16.37 32.94 11.81
N ASP A 271 -17.02 32.77 10.66
CA ASP A 271 -18.38 32.29 10.49
C ASP A 271 -18.44 30.84 10.00
N SER A 272 -17.34 30.09 10.13
CA SER A 272 -17.29 28.69 9.70
C SER A 272 -18.28 27.81 10.46
N ASP A 273 -18.85 26.82 9.77
CA ASP A 273 -19.70 25.83 10.42
C ASP A 273 -18.85 24.97 11.38
N PRO A 274 -19.41 24.56 12.54
CA PRO A 274 -18.63 23.77 13.47
C PRO A 274 -18.14 22.42 12.94
N LEU A 275 -18.88 21.82 12.01
CA LEU A 275 -18.61 20.53 11.37
C LEU A 275 -17.87 20.70 10.05
N GLU A 276 -18.14 21.79 9.32
CA GLU A 276 -17.56 22.07 7.99
C GLU A 276 -16.75 23.38 8.03
N PRO A 277 -15.46 23.34 8.41
CA PRO A 277 -14.62 24.53 8.49
C PRO A 277 -14.34 25.11 7.10
N SER A 278 -14.33 26.44 7.01
CA SER A 278 -13.97 27.19 5.80
C SER A 278 -12.74 28.06 6.07
N TYR A 279 -11.97 28.37 5.02
CA TYR A 279 -10.66 28.99 5.15
C TYR A 279 -10.51 30.25 4.31
N GLU A 280 -9.67 31.17 4.80
CA GLU A 280 -9.37 32.43 4.15
C GLU A 280 -7.88 32.79 4.23
N LEU A 281 -7.34 33.37 3.15
CA LEU A 281 -6.09 34.09 3.15
C LEU A 281 -6.33 35.53 3.61
N LEU A 282 -5.61 35.96 4.63
CA LEU A 282 -5.77 37.29 5.21
C LEU A 282 -4.59 38.20 4.88
N ARG A 283 -4.91 39.44 4.51
CA ARG A 283 -3.91 40.48 4.23
C ARG A 283 -4.36 41.82 4.79
N ILE A 284 -3.42 42.55 5.40
CA ILE A 284 -3.66 43.95 5.76
C ILE A 284 -3.78 44.74 4.45
N ALA A 285 -4.85 45.50 4.27
CA ALA A 285 -5.14 46.22 3.05
C ALA A 285 -3.89 47.04 2.61
N PRO A 286 -3.39 46.85 1.37
CA PRO A 286 -2.14 47.50 0.93
C PRO A 286 -2.16 49.04 1.01
N GLY A 287 -3.36 49.64 0.99
CA GLY A 287 -3.55 51.09 1.14
C GLY A 287 -3.94 51.55 2.54
N ALA A 288 -3.89 50.69 3.56
CA ALA A 288 -4.18 51.07 4.94
C ALA A 288 -3.10 52.00 5.51
N ASP A 289 -3.49 52.92 6.38
CA ASP A 289 -2.57 53.71 7.20
C ASP A 289 -2.09 52.86 8.39
N HIS A 290 -1.34 51.79 8.09
CA HIS A 290 -0.82 50.84 9.06
C HIS A 290 0.65 50.52 8.75
N PRO A 291 1.56 50.44 9.75
CA PRO A 291 2.99 50.17 9.51
C PRO A 291 3.28 48.85 8.78
N LYS A 292 2.33 47.91 8.81
CA LYS A 292 2.39 46.60 8.14
C LYS A 292 1.41 46.48 6.97
N ALA A 293 0.99 47.60 6.37
CA ALA A 293 0.07 47.58 5.23
C ALA A 293 0.61 46.71 4.08
N GLY A 294 -0.24 45.83 3.55
CA GLY A 294 0.13 44.89 2.49
C GLY A 294 0.82 43.61 2.99
N GLU A 295 1.06 43.44 4.28
CA GLU A 295 1.56 42.19 4.83
C GLU A 295 0.47 41.12 4.91
N TRP A 296 0.86 39.87 4.69
CA TRP A 296 0.02 38.70 4.92
C TRP A 296 -0.04 38.41 6.42
N VAL A 297 -1.24 38.10 6.90
CA VAL A 297 -1.50 37.76 8.29
C VAL A 297 -2.28 36.46 8.38
N TYR A 298 -2.33 35.86 9.56
CA TYR A 298 -3.22 34.75 9.86
C TYR A 298 -3.84 34.95 11.24
N ARG A 299 -4.93 34.26 11.50
CA ARG A 299 -5.69 34.30 12.75
C ARG A 299 -5.34 33.12 13.66
N ASP A 300 -5.17 33.38 14.95
CA ASP A 300 -5.17 32.35 15.99
C ASP A 300 -6.60 31.98 16.44
N ARG A 301 -6.72 31.07 17.41
CA ARG A 301 -8.01 30.61 17.93
C ARG A 301 -8.78 31.72 18.65
N GLU A 302 -8.08 32.63 19.32
CA GLU A 302 -8.66 33.78 20.03
C GLU A 302 -9.08 34.90 19.08
N GLY A 303 -8.84 34.74 17.78
CA GLY A 303 -9.19 35.72 16.76
C GLY A 303 -8.12 36.79 16.54
N LYS A 304 -6.96 36.69 17.21
CA LYS A 304 -5.86 37.65 17.08
C LYS A 304 -5.09 37.40 15.80
N LEU A 305 -4.54 38.49 15.27
CA LEU A 305 -3.80 38.46 14.01
C LEU A 305 -2.31 38.37 14.27
N HIS A 306 -1.66 37.53 13.47
CA HIS A 306 -0.22 37.31 13.48
C HIS A 306 0.32 37.51 12.08
N LEU A 307 1.50 38.10 11.97
CA LEU A 307 2.28 38.05 10.74
C LEU A 307 2.69 36.61 10.44
N GLN A 308 3.06 36.34 9.19
CA GLN A 308 3.57 35.03 8.77
C GLN A 308 4.88 34.60 9.49
N THR A 309 5.51 35.52 10.23
CA THR A 309 6.64 35.29 11.14
C THR A 309 6.23 34.95 12.58
N HIS A 310 4.92 34.76 12.82
CA HIS A 310 4.28 34.50 14.11
C HIS A 310 4.24 35.71 15.08
N GLU A 311 4.80 36.85 14.68
CA GLU A 311 4.72 38.10 15.45
C GLU A 311 3.25 38.59 15.51
N PRO A 312 2.69 38.86 16.71
CA PRO A 312 1.34 39.39 16.84
C PRO A 312 1.23 40.81 16.26
N VAL A 313 0.10 41.13 15.65
CA VAL A 313 -0.17 42.46 15.06
C VAL A 313 -1.58 42.92 15.43
N GLU A 314 -1.68 44.16 15.92
CA GLU A 314 -2.94 44.82 16.21
C GLU A 314 -3.36 45.62 14.98
N VAL A 315 -4.49 45.26 14.36
CA VAL A 315 -5.04 45.94 13.18
C VAL A 315 -6.56 45.92 13.24
N ASP A 316 -7.18 47.05 12.91
CA ASP A 316 -8.64 47.14 12.85
C ASP A 316 -9.21 46.17 11.81
N ALA A 317 -10.26 45.44 12.17
CA ALA A 317 -10.85 44.40 11.32
C ALA A 317 -11.27 44.92 9.92
N GLU A 318 -11.68 46.18 9.81
CA GLU A 318 -12.06 46.83 8.54
C GLU A 318 -10.90 46.96 7.54
N LEU A 319 -9.67 46.96 8.06
CA LEU A 319 -8.42 47.06 7.29
C LEU A 319 -7.90 45.69 6.85
N VAL A 320 -8.52 44.60 7.30
CA VAL A 320 -8.14 43.23 6.89
C VAL A 320 -9.00 42.83 5.68
N ARG A 321 -8.35 42.23 4.69
CA ARG A 321 -9.01 41.66 3.51
C ARG A 321 -8.83 40.14 3.56
N GLY A 322 -9.94 39.42 3.47
CA GLY A 322 -9.99 37.97 3.30
C GLY A 322 -10.24 37.60 1.85
N ALA A 323 -9.62 36.52 1.40
CA ALA A 323 -9.96 35.81 0.17
C ALA A 323 -10.21 34.34 0.53
N PRO A 324 -11.35 33.74 0.12
CA PRO A 324 -11.64 32.34 0.42
C PRO A 324 -10.59 31.42 -0.24
N VAL A 325 -10.35 30.27 0.39
CA VAL A 325 -9.49 29.20 -0.12
C VAL A 325 -10.27 27.90 -0.09
N GLU A 326 -10.25 27.18 -1.21
CA GLU A 326 -10.89 25.87 -1.33
C GLU A 326 -10.07 24.80 -0.61
N LEU A 327 -10.73 23.76 -0.09
CA LEU A 327 -10.08 22.68 0.66
C LEU A 327 -9.02 21.94 -0.17
N GLU A 328 -9.24 21.81 -1.48
CA GLU A 328 -8.31 21.16 -2.43
C GLU A 328 -7.00 21.94 -2.64
N ASP A 329 -7.00 23.25 -2.40
CA ASP A 329 -5.83 24.12 -2.51
C ASP A 329 -4.99 24.16 -1.22
N LEU A 330 -5.38 23.42 -0.18
CA LEU A 330 -4.73 23.42 1.12
C LEU A 330 -3.77 22.24 1.33
N THR A 331 -2.63 22.54 1.95
CA THR A 331 -1.65 21.55 2.41
C THR A 331 -0.99 22.02 3.70
N PHE A 332 0.02 21.30 4.18
CA PHE A 332 0.72 21.62 5.41
C PHE A 332 2.19 21.90 5.19
N ARG A 333 2.67 23.02 5.75
CA ARG A 333 4.10 23.28 5.90
C ARG A 333 4.59 22.60 7.18
N ARG A 334 5.36 21.52 7.01
CA ARG A 334 5.95 20.76 8.11
C ARG A 334 6.73 21.68 9.07
N ALA A 335 6.43 21.56 10.36
CA ALA A 335 7.02 22.32 11.46
C ALA A 335 6.89 21.53 12.77
N PRO A 336 7.52 20.34 12.87
CA PRO A 336 7.40 19.48 14.05
C PRO A 336 7.89 20.23 15.29
N ASP A 337 7.16 20.06 16.40
CA ASP A 337 7.45 20.69 17.69
C ASP A 337 7.49 22.24 17.69
N ASP A 338 7.04 22.92 16.63
CA ASP A 338 7.01 24.38 16.60
C ASP A 338 5.99 24.91 17.63
N PRO A 339 6.41 25.75 18.59
CA PRO A 339 5.53 26.24 19.65
C PRO A 339 4.41 27.15 19.14
N ASN A 340 4.46 27.60 17.89
CA ASN A 340 3.45 28.47 17.28
C ASN A 340 2.35 27.69 16.54
N LEU A 341 2.42 26.36 16.46
CA LEU A 341 1.32 25.55 15.91
C LEU A 341 0.02 25.86 16.65
N ARG A 342 -1.03 26.18 15.90
CA ARG A 342 -2.28 26.68 16.47
C ARG A 342 -3.10 25.52 17.01
N ARG A 343 -3.48 25.63 18.29
CA ARG A 343 -4.39 24.68 18.91
C ARG A 343 -5.82 24.92 18.49
N GLY A 344 -6.55 23.85 18.23
CA GLY A 344 -7.97 23.89 17.89
C GLY A 344 -8.25 24.25 16.43
N LEU A 345 -7.23 24.29 15.56
CA LEU A 345 -7.47 24.45 14.13
C LEU A 345 -8.15 23.18 13.61
N ARG A 346 -9.28 23.38 12.94
CA ARG A 346 -10.08 22.28 12.43
C ARG A 346 -9.76 21.99 10.98
N PHE A 347 -9.80 20.72 10.59
CA PHE A 347 -9.60 20.29 9.21
C PHE A 347 -10.11 18.86 8.96
N ASP A 348 -10.93 18.70 7.92
CA ASP A 348 -11.38 17.40 7.43
C ASP A 348 -10.20 16.71 6.71
N TRP A 349 -9.53 15.82 7.45
CA TRP A 349 -8.33 15.14 7.02
C TRP A 349 -8.68 13.89 6.20
N ASP A 350 -9.69 13.13 6.62
CA ASP A 350 -10.09 11.88 5.98
C ASP A 350 -11.10 12.05 4.83
N ASP A 351 -11.53 13.28 4.55
CA ASP A 351 -12.39 13.68 3.44
C ASP A 351 -13.79 13.03 3.52
N ASN A 352 -14.29 12.82 4.75
CA ASN A 352 -15.63 12.26 4.98
C ASN A 352 -16.74 13.32 4.87
N GLY A 353 -16.37 14.61 4.80
CA GLY A 353 -17.28 15.75 4.68
C GLY A 353 -17.55 16.50 5.98
N TRP A 354 -16.95 16.09 7.12
CA TRP A 354 -17.05 16.82 8.39
C TRP A 354 -15.87 16.55 9.32
N VAL A 355 -15.63 17.49 10.24
CA VAL A 355 -14.63 17.33 11.30
C VAL A 355 -15.17 16.42 12.40
N GLN A 356 -14.53 15.27 12.61
CA GLN A 356 -14.91 14.33 13.65
C GLN A 356 -14.31 14.67 15.02
N GLN A 357 -15.01 14.29 16.09
CA GLN A 357 -14.48 14.42 17.44
C GLN A 357 -13.64 13.21 17.82
N GLY A 358 -12.41 13.46 18.26
CA GLY A 358 -11.49 12.44 18.74
C GLY A 358 -10.31 12.24 17.80
N ARG A 359 -9.49 11.25 18.16
CA ARG A 359 -8.31 10.88 17.39
C ARG A 359 -8.69 9.91 16.30
N ILE A 360 -8.25 10.19 15.09
CA ILE A 360 -8.27 9.21 14.01
C ILE A 360 -7.22 8.16 14.34
N ASP A 361 -7.68 6.95 14.66
CA ASP A 361 -6.79 5.83 14.93
C ASP A 361 -6.26 5.19 13.63
N TRP A 362 -6.96 5.41 12.51
CA TRP A 362 -6.67 4.85 11.17
C TRP A 362 -5.91 5.81 10.24
N VAL A 363 -5.00 6.64 10.75
CA VAL A 363 -4.30 7.60 9.87
C VAL A 363 -3.31 6.87 8.98
N GLY A 364 -3.69 6.56 7.74
CA GLY A 364 -2.78 6.51 6.58
C GLY A 364 -1.58 5.56 6.62
N TRP A 365 -1.44 4.68 7.62
CA TRP A 365 -0.40 3.63 7.64
C TRP A 365 -0.52 2.68 6.44
N ALA A 366 -1.72 2.62 5.84
CA ALA A 366 -2.17 1.69 4.80
C ALA A 366 -1.47 1.80 3.42
N GLY A 367 -0.39 2.56 3.29
CA GLY A 367 0.51 2.48 2.12
C GLY A 367 2.00 2.59 2.44
N HIS A 368 2.35 2.92 3.69
CA HIS A 368 3.72 3.12 4.11
C HIS A 368 4.41 1.80 4.50
N CYS A 369 3.68 0.93 5.19
CA CYS A 369 4.15 -0.42 5.51
C CYS A 369 4.29 -1.29 4.26
N ASP A 370 3.44 -1.06 3.24
CA ASP A 370 3.43 -1.81 1.98
C ASP A 370 4.71 -1.57 1.20
N ILE A 371 5.03 -0.33 0.84
CA ILE A 371 6.23 -0.05 0.04
C ILE A 371 7.52 -0.50 0.73
N LYS A 372 7.60 -0.43 2.07
CA LYS A 372 8.74 -0.98 2.80
C LYS A 372 8.82 -2.50 2.71
N ALA A 373 7.68 -3.18 2.84
CA ALA A 373 7.63 -4.62 2.67
C ALA A 373 8.04 -5.02 1.25
N VAL A 374 7.73 -4.21 0.23
CA VAL A 374 8.26 -4.36 -1.14
C VAL A 374 9.78 -4.24 -1.15
N VAL A 375 10.34 -3.15 -0.62
CA VAL A 375 11.80 -2.91 -0.58
C VAL A 375 12.53 -4.09 0.09
N GLU A 376 11.99 -4.62 1.19
CA GLU A 376 12.60 -5.76 1.90
C GLU A 376 12.41 -7.11 1.23
N SER A 377 11.23 -7.37 0.65
CA SER A 377 10.99 -8.59 -0.12
C SER A 377 11.87 -8.64 -1.37
N LEU A 378 12.13 -7.50 -2.01
CA LEU A 378 13.11 -7.36 -3.10
C LEU A 378 14.57 -7.39 -2.61
N GLY A 379 14.84 -7.25 -1.31
CA GLY A 379 16.19 -7.27 -0.75
C GLY A 379 16.95 -5.94 -0.88
N ILE A 380 16.26 -4.83 -1.19
CA ILE A 380 16.84 -3.50 -1.42
C ILE A 380 16.99 -2.78 -0.06
N THR A 381 17.65 -3.42 0.90
CA THR A 381 17.78 -2.87 2.26
C THR A 381 18.95 -1.91 2.42
N LEU A 382 19.82 -1.80 1.40
CA LEU A 382 21.02 -0.95 1.40
C LEU A 382 21.90 -1.15 2.65
N THR A 383 22.07 -2.40 3.06
CA THR A 383 22.85 -2.81 4.23
C THR A 383 24.27 -3.30 3.87
N SER A 384 24.67 -3.19 2.61
CA SER A 384 26.03 -3.50 2.16
C SER A 384 27.05 -2.61 2.88
N GLU A 385 28.21 -3.15 3.26
CA GLU A 385 29.29 -2.39 3.88
C GLU A 385 30.40 -2.07 2.86
N PRO A 386 30.85 -0.81 2.74
CA PRO A 386 30.34 0.37 3.45
C PRO A 386 28.92 0.76 2.98
N LEU A 387 28.12 1.32 3.90
CA LEU A 387 26.75 1.75 3.60
C LEU A 387 26.72 2.74 2.41
N PRO A 388 25.75 2.62 1.48
CA PRO A 388 25.62 3.54 0.35
C PRO A 388 25.46 4.99 0.80
N THR A 389 26.21 5.89 0.17
CA THR A 389 26.11 7.33 0.42
C THR A 389 26.58 8.11 -0.82
N VAL A 390 26.05 9.32 -1.00
CA VAL A 390 26.45 10.25 -2.05
C VAL A 390 26.69 11.63 -1.45
N THR A 391 27.93 12.13 -1.54
CA THR A 391 28.26 13.52 -1.21
C THR A 391 28.23 14.37 -2.48
N GLU A 392 27.24 15.25 -2.62
CA GLU A 392 27.05 16.10 -3.79
C GLU A 392 27.53 17.53 -3.54
N TYR A 393 28.42 18.03 -4.39
CA TYR A 393 28.72 19.46 -4.50
C TYR A 393 27.96 20.07 -5.68
N ARG A 394 27.23 21.15 -5.45
CA ARG A 394 26.53 21.90 -6.51
C ARG A 394 27.29 23.18 -6.85
N ALA A 395 27.81 23.30 -8.07
CA ALA A 395 28.63 24.43 -8.48
C ALA A 395 27.85 25.76 -8.55
N ASP A 396 26.55 25.72 -8.84
CA ASP A 396 25.68 26.90 -8.90
C ASP A 396 25.51 27.56 -7.51
N THR A 397 25.34 26.75 -6.46
CA THR A 397 25.18 27.21 -5.07
C THR A 397 26.49 27.22 -4.27
N GLY A 398 27.50 26.46 -4.71
CA GLY A 398 28.71 26.10 -3.98
C GLY A 398 28.45 25.50 -2.61
N LYS A 399 27.33 24.79 -2.48
CA LYS A 399 26.98 24.04 -1.28
C LYS A 399 27.22 22.55 -1.52
N THR A 400 27.53 21.86 -0.44
CA THR A 400 27.66 20.41 -0.40
C THR A 400 26.51 19.81 0.40
N THR A 401 25.86 18.78 -0.14
CA THR A 401 24.79 18.02 0.50
C THR A 401 25.20 16.56 0.56
N THR A 402 24.98 15.90 1.70
CA THR A 402 25.23 14.46 1.84
C THR A 402 23.92 13.70 1.87
N TYR A 403 23.72 12.82 0.90
CA TYR A 403 22.63 11.86 0.85
C TYR A 403 23.13 10.55 1.46
N ASN A 404 22.78 10.30 2.71
CA ASN A 404 23.13 9.07 3.41
C ASN A 404 22.23 7.91 2.94
N ARG A 405 22.52 6.71 3.46
CA ARG A 405 21.77 5.48 3.18
C ARG A 405 20.27 5.62 3.41
N ASP A 406 19.85 6.35 4.45
CA ASP A 406 18.44 6.51 4.80
C ASP A 406 17.71 7.43 3.81
N LEU A 407 18.33 8.54 3.39
CA LEU A 407 17.78 9.41 2.35
C LEU A 407 17.70 8.70 0.99
N LEU A 408 18.67 7.83 0.66
CA LEU A 408 18.62 7.02 -0.56
C LEU A 408 17.49 5.97 -0.51
N LEU A 409 17.24 5.37 0.66
CA LEU A 409 16.09 4.49 0.86
C LEU A 409 14.76 5.24 0.77
N GLU A 410 14.66 6.43 1.36
CA GLU A 410 13.48 7.28 1.21
C GLU A 410 13.21 7.62 -0.26
N MET A 411 14.26 7.92 -1.02
CA MET A 411 14.16 8.16 -2.47
C MET A 411 13.57 6.96 -3.20
N ILE A 412 14.09 5.74 -2.95
CA ILE A 412 13.57 4.50 -3.56
C ILE A 412 12.11 4.27 -3.16
N ALA A 413 11.79 4.38 -1.88
CA ALA A 413 10.44 4.11 -1.40
C ALA A 413 9.42 5.18 -1.87
N SER A 414 9.83 6.44 -2.02
CA SER A 414 8.92 7.52 -2.43
C SER A 414 8.42 7.41 -3.88
N VAL A 415 9.15 6.68 -4.73
CA VAL A 415 8.82 6.49 -6.14
C VAL A 415 8.22 5.11 -6.42
N LEU A 416 8.34 4.16 -5.50
CA LEU A 416 7.71 2.85 -5.65
C LEU A 416 6.18 2.97 -5.50
N GLU A 417 5.48 2.18 -6.31
CA GLU A 417 4.02 2.12 -6.36
C GLU A 417 3.61 0.65 -6.32
N LEU A 418 2.58 0.33 -5.54
CA LEU A 418 1.95 -0.99 -5.56
C LEU A 418 0.99 -1.03 -6.75
N GLY A 419 1.31 -1.86 -7.76
CA GLY A 419 0.60 -1.86 -9.04
C GLY A 419 0.65 -0.51 -9.77
N SER A 420 1.73 -0.25 -10.51
CA SER A 420 1.90 1.04 -11.22
C SER A 420 0.93 1.13 -12.41
N VAL A 421 0.06 2.13 -12.42
CA VAL A 421 -0.94 2.35 -13.47
C VAL A 421 -0.48 3.45 -14.43
N HIS A 422 -0.60 3.16 -15.73
CA HIS A 422 -0.26 4.10 -16.80
C HIS A 422 -1.44 4.31 -17.71
N SER A 423 -1.76 5.58 -17.97
CA SER A 423 -2.82 5.97 -18.89
C SER A 423 -2.28 6.13 -20.31
N LEU A 424 -3.08 5.67 -21.27
CA LEU A 424 -2.93 6.04 -22.67
C LEU A 424 -3.24 7.53 -22.82
N ILE A 425 -2.44 8.21 -23.62
CA ILE A 425 -2.43 9.68 -23.67
C ILE A 425 -3.59 10.23 -24.49
N ASP A 426 -4.17 9.41 -25.34
CA ASP A 426 -5.43 9.71 -26.00
C ASP A 426 -6.65 9.48 -25.08
N GLY A 427 -6.43 9.07 -23.83
CA GLY A 427 -7.45 8.83 -22.82
C GLY A 427 -8.28 7.56 -23.06
N THR A 428 -7.86 6.69 -23.97
CA THR A 428 -8.67 5.54 -24.40
C THR A 428 -8.54 4.31 -23.49
N GLY A 429 -7.60 4.30 -22.54
CA GLY A 429 -7.44 3.21 -21.60
C GLY A 429 -6.28 3.37 -20.62
N GLN A 430 -6.17 2.38 -19.74
CA GLN A 430 -5.12 2.27 -18.73
C GLN A 430 -4.47 0.89 -18.84
N ILE A 431 -3.19 0.81 -18.47
CA ILE A 431 -2.45 -0.44 -18.30
C ILE A 431 -1.84 -0.46 -16.90
N SER A 432 -1.61 -1.67 -16.36
CA SER A 432 -0.83 -1.84 -15.13
C SER A 432 0.51 -2.52 -15.47
N ARG A 433 1.61 -1.96 -14.96
CA ARG A 433 2.96 -2.49 -15.09
C ARG A 433 3.44 -3.11 -13.79
N GLY A 434 4.40 -4.03 -13.92
CA GLY A 434 4.98 -4.77 -12.81
C GLY A 434 4.26 -6.10 -12.55
N ILE A 435 4.74 -6.82 -11.55
CA ILE A 435 4.11 -8.08 -11.12
C ILE A 435 3.47 -7.84 -9.76
N HIS A 436 2.16 -7.97 -9.71
CA HIS A 436 1.40 -7.90 -8.47
C HIS A 436 0.70 -9.24 -8.23
N HIS A 437 1.12 -9.95 -7.19
CA HIS A 437 0.50 -11.18 -6.74
C HIS A 437 -0.16 -10.95 -5.39
N PHE A 438 -1.41 -11.37 -5.27
CA PHE A 438 -2.20 -11.22 -4.06
C PHE A 438 -2.95 -12.52 -3.80
N GLY A 439 -3.02 -12.94 -2.54
CA GLY A 439 -3.67 -14.17 -2.14
C GLY A 439 -4.19 -14.10 -0.71
N GLY A 440 -5.41 -14.55 -0.49
CA GLY A 440 -6.18 -14.15 0.68
C GLY A 440 -6.81 -12.78 0.47
N SER A 441 -7.32 -12.18 1.54
CA SER A 441 -7.98 -10.87 1.46
C SER A 441 -8.17 -10.27 2.86
N ARG A 442 -8.11 -8.93 2.94
CA ARG A 442 -8.21 -8.15 4.20
C ARG A 442 -9.47 -8.48 4.98
N ASN A 443 -9.38 -8.91 6.23
CA ASN A 443 -10.57 -9.00 7.07
C ASN A 443 -10.87 -7.61 7.64
N ASP A 444 -11.48 -6.76 6.81
CA ASP A 444 -11.82 -5.38 7.16
C ASP A 444 -12.92 -5.30 8.24
N SER A 445 -13.42 -6.44 8.72
CA SER A 445 -14.45 -6.58 9.75
C SER A 445 -15.70 -5.78 9.38
N LEU A 446 -16.04 -5.79 8.09
CA LEU A 446 -17.21 -5.11 7.57
C LEU A 446 -18.48 -5.70 8.21
N PRO A 447 -19.52 -4.88 8.40
CA PRO A 447 -20.76 -5.35 8.99
C PRO A 447 -21.37 -6.48 8.17
N ASP A 448 -21.94 -7.45 8.89
CA ASP A 448 -22.85 -8.42 8.30
C ASP A 448 -24.03 -7.69 7.66
N ARG A 449 -24.49 -8.20 6.51
CA ARG A 449 -25.62 -7.60 5.80
C ARG A 449 -26.77 -8.56 5.65
N LEU A 450 -27.93 -8.15 6.14
CA LEU A 450 -29.21 -8.78 5.84
C LEU A 450 -29.71 -8.28 4.50
N GLN A 451 -30.11 -9.20 3.64
CA GLN A 451 -30.80 -8.89 2.39
C GLN A 451 -32.19 -9.53 2.39
N PHE A 452 -33.20 -8.68 2.55
CA PHE A 452 -34.61 -9.03 2.46
C PHE A 452 -35.06 -8.96 1.01
N THR A 453 -35.64 -10.04 0.51
CA THR A 453 -36.11 -10.06 -0.88
C THR A 453 -37.40 -9.25 -1.05
N GLY A 454 -37.41 -8.36 -2.04
CA GLY A 454 -38.56 -7.53 -2.38
C GLY A 454 -39.64 -8.22 -3.20
N THR A 455 -40.74 -7.50 -3.45
CA THR A 455 -41.87 -7.97 -4.27
C THR A 455 -41.57 -8.10 -5.77
N GLY A 456 -40.41 -7.64 -6.24
CA GLY A 456 -39.99 -7.71 -7.64
C GLY A 456 -38.50 -7.36 -7.83
N PRO A 457 -37.98 -7.44 -9.06
CA PRO A 457 -36.60 -7.07 -9.38
C PRO A 457 -36.27 -5.64 -8.91
N GLY A 458 -35.10 -5.45 -8.31
CA GLY A 458 -34.65 -4.14 -7.78
C GLY A 458 -35.38 -3.65 -6.53
N ARG A 459 -36.33 -4.43 -5.96
CA ARG A 459 -37.09 -4.02 -4.75
C ARG A 459 -36.61 -4.67 -3.45
N SER A 460 -35.46 -5.34 -3.48
CA SER A 460 -34.88 -5.94 -2.28
C SER A 460 -34.32 -4.86 -1.36
N PHE A 461 -34.35 -5.10 -0.06
CA PHE A 461 -33.79 -4.22 0.95
C PHE A 461 -32.55 -4.85 1.55
N ARG A 462 -31.47 -4.07 1.68
CA ARG A 462 -30.22 -4.48 2.30
C ARG A 462 -29.98 -3.61 3.53
N TRP A 463 -29.57 -4.25 4.62
CA TRP A 463 -29.23 -3.60 5.88
C TRP A 463 -27.94 -4.17 6.45
N PRO A 464 -26.99 -3.35 6.94
CA PRO A 464 -26.96 -1.88 6.89
C PRO A 464 -26.90 -1.29 5.48
N MET A 465 -27.09 0.02 5.36
CA MET A 465 -27.08 0.74 4.07
C MET A 465 -25.68 1.20 3.67
N ARG A 466 -24.81 1.55 4.63
CA ARG A 466 -23.40 1.89 4.36
C ARG A 466 -22.49 0.69 4.58
N GLY A 467 -21.28 0.83 4.06
CA GLY A 467 -20.24 -0.19 4.10
C GLY A 467 -19.49 -0.23 5.42
N ARG A 468 -18.66 0.79 5.69
CA ARG A 468 -17.61 0.74 6.73
C ARG A 468 -17.98 1.46 8.03
N GLU A 469 -18.90 2.43 7.96
CA GLU A 469 -19.30 3.30 9.07
C GLU A 469 -20.36 2.68 9.98
N ASP A 470 -21.15 1.74 9.45
CA ASP A 470 -22.18 1.01 10.17
C ASP A 470 -21.56 -0.26 10.80
N SER A 471 -21.95 -0.64 12.03
CA SER A 471 -21.66 -1.98 12.54
C SER A 471 -22.95 -2.75 12.76
N PHE A 472 -23.07 -3.91 12.12
CA PHE A 472 -24.12 -4.90 12.33
C PHE A 472 -23.43 -6.27 12.34
N GLU A 473 -23.29 -6.88 13.50
CA GLU A 473 -22.55 -8.12 13.70
C GLU A 473 -23.50 -9.16 14.27
N VAL A 474 -23.84 -10.19 13.51
CA VAL A 474 -24.67 -11.31 13.97
C VAL A 474 -23.83 -12.20 14.87
N THR A 475 -24.15 -12.22 16.15
CA THR A 475 -23.42 -12.98 17.18
C THR A 475 -24.00 -14.36 17.44
N ALA A 476 -25.25 -14.62 17.04
CA ALA A 476 -25.86 -15.95 17.13
C ALA A 476 -26.99 -16.15 16.11
N ILE A 477 -27.15 -17.41 15.66
CA ILE A 477 -28.24 -17.86 14.81
C ILE A 477 -28.89 -19.10 15.44
N GLU A 478 -30.18 -19.00 15.77
CA GLU A 478 -31.03 -20.11 16.18
C GLU A 478 -31.80 -20.64 14.96
N LEU A 479 -31.57 -21.91 14.63
CA LEU A 479 -32.15 -22.58 13.47
C LEU A 479 -33.60 -22.97 13.72
N PRO A 480 -34.40 -23.31 12.69
CA PRO A 480 -35.82 -23.66 12.85
C PRO A 480 -36.09 -24.79 13.84
N GLY A 481 -35.13 -25.70 14.03
CA GLY A 481 -35.20 -26.80 15.02
C GLY A 481 -34.83 -26.40 16.46
N GLY A 482 -34.51 -25.12 16.72
CA GLY A 482 -34.07 -24.61 18.02
C GLY A 482 -32.58 -24.83 18.33
N GLU A 483 -31.83 -25.53 17.47
CA GLU A 483 -30.38 -25.66 17.59
C GLU A 483 -29.68 -24.33 17.26
N LYS A 484 -28.53 -24.08 17.90
CA LYS A 484 -27.70 -22.93 17.57
C LYS A 484 -26.65 -23.33 16.54
N ALA A 485 -26.49 -22.52 15.50
CA ALA A 485 -25.41 -22.73 14.53
C ALA A 485 -24.05 -22.46 15.17
N ASP A 486 -23.02 -23.19 14.73
CA ASP A 486 -21.64 -22.84 15.07
C ASP A 486 -21.23 -21.60 14.25
N MET A 487 -21.25 -20.45 14.92
CA MET A 487 -20.88 -19.17 14.30
C MET A 487 -19.46 -19.17 13.73
N GLY A 488 -18.59 -20.06 14.21
CA GLY A 488 -17.23 -20.18 13.70
C GLY A 488 -17.11 -20.91 12.36
N THR A 489 -18.14 -21.57 11.86
CA THR A 489 -18.09 -22.26 10.54
C THR A 489 -19.34 -22.03 9.70
N VAL A 490 -20.37 -21.36 10.22
CA VAL A 490 -21.70 -21.25 9.59
C VAL A 490 -21.64 -20.60 8.21
N PHE A 491 -20.67 -19.72 7.96
CA PHE A 491 -20.47 -19.05 6.67
C PHE A 491 -19.52 -19.78 5.71
N PHE A 492 -18.89 -20.88 6.11
CA PHE A 492 -17.93 -21.56 5.22
C PHE A 492 -18.64 -22.19 4.04
N ARG A 493 -18.00 -22.20 2.87
CA ARG A 493 -18.45 -23.00 1.72
C ARG A 493 -18.50 -24.51 2.02
N TYR A 494 -17.53 -25.00 2.78
CA TYR A 494 -17.42 -26.39 3.20
C TYR A 494 -17.27 -26.48 4.72
N LEU A 495 -17.91 -27.47 5.35
CA LEU A 495 -17.79 -27.75 6.77
C LEU A 495 -16.69 -28.80 7.00
N PRO A 496 -15.64 -28.48 7.79
CA PRO A 496 -14.53 -29.40 8.04
C PRO A 496 -14.87 -30.48 9.06
N ASP A 497 -14.29 -31.67 8.87
CA ASP A 497 -14.20 -32.76 9.84
C ASP A 497 -12.73 -33.15 10.01
N LEU A 498 -12.10 -32.65 11.08
CA LEU A 498 -10.68 -32.90 11.35
C LEU A 498 -10.39 -34.30 11.88
N GLN A 499 -11.40 -35.00 12.41
CA GLN A 499 -11.20 -36.37 12.93
C GLN A 499 -11.09 -37.35 11.78
N GLU A 500 -11.97 -37.23 10.79
CA GLU A 500 -11.95 -38.04 9.57
C GLU A 500 -11.04 -37.46 8.47
N VAL A 501 -10.49 -36.26 8.68
CA VAL A 501 -9.70 -35.50 7.68
C VAL A 501 -10.50 -35.40 6.39
N SER A 502 -11.70 -34.83 6.48
CA SER A 502 -12.68 -34.70 5.40
C SER A 502 -13.43 -33.36 5.51
N PHE A 503 -14.23 -33.03 4.50
CA PHE A 503 -15.16 -31.92 4.54
C PHE A 503 -16.35 -32.14 3.59
N ALA A 504 -17.50 -31.57 3.96
CA ALA A 504 -18.75 -31.65 3.21
C ALA A 504 -19.26 -30.25 2.82
N LYS A 505 -20.12 -30.15 1.80
CA LYS A 505 -20.72 -28.88 1.39
C LYS A 505 -21.60 -28.32 2.50
N ASN A 506 -21.48 -27.03 2.81
CA ASN A 506 -22.39 -26.35 3.72
C ASN A 506 -23.76 -26.20 3.05
N PRO A 507 -24.86 -26.78 3.60
CA PRO A 507 -26.18 -26.71 2.98
C PRO A 507 -26.81 -25.31 3.00
N ARG A 508 -26.29 -24.38 3.82
CA ARG A 508 -26.80 -23.00 3.92
C ARG A 508 -26.05 -22.04 3.00
N TYR A 509 -24.83 -22.38 2.60
CA TYR A 509 -24.01 -21.55 1.73
C TYR A 509 -24.66 -21.44 0.35
N ILE A 510 -24.82 -20.21 -0.13
CA ILE A 510 -25.42 -19.90 -1.43
C ILE A 510 -24.32 -19.61 -2.45
N LYS A 511 -23.47 -18.63 -2.15
CA LYS A 511 -22.38 -18.16 -3.02
C LYS A 511 -21.48 -17.16 -2.28
N THR A 512 -20.31 -16.91 -2.86
CA THR A 512 -19.47 -15.73 -2.57
C THR A 512 -19.79 -14.63 -3.57
N THR A 513 -19.90 -13.39 -3.12
CA THR A 513 -20.03 -12.19 -3.98
C THR A 513 -18.88 -11.24 -3.74
N ASP A 514 -18.51 -10.52 -4.80
CA ASP A 514 -17.44 -9.51 -4.77
C ASP A 514 -16.07 -10.06 -4.33
N GLY A 515 -15.87 -11.39 -4.40
CA GLY A 515 -14.67 -12.08 -3.93
C GLY A 515 -14.61 -12.33 -2.42
N ASP A 516 -15.47 -11.64 -1.66
CA ASP A 516 -15.19 -11.32 -0.26
C ASP A 516 -16.33 -11.67 0.71
N TYR A 517 -17.56 -11.75 0.20
CA TYR A 517 -18.75 -11.95 1.02
C TYR A 517 -19.37 -13.32 0.82
N ASN A 518 -19.37 -14.14 1.87
CA ASN A 518 -20.11 -15.38 1.87
C ASN A 518 -21.56 -15.14 2.26
N ILE A 519 -22.45 -15.63 1.41
CA ILE A 519 -23.90 -15.48 1.58
C ILE A 519 -24.48 -16.82 2.01
N ILE A 520 -25.20 -16.80 3.13
CA ILE A 520 -25.96 -17.95 3.64
C ILE A 520 -27.46 -17.67 3.67
N ASP A 521 -28.27 -18.73 3.57
CA ASP A 521 -29.71 -18.67 3.82
C ASP A 521 -30.02 -18.69 5.33
N VAL A 522 -30.65 -17.61 5.81
CA VAL A 522 -31.10 -17.44 7.20
C VAL A 522 -32.64 -17.35 7.29
N THR A 523 -33.35 -17.72 6.23
CA THR A 523 -34.81 -17.75 6.22
C THR A 523 -35.34 -18.66 7.34
N GLY A 524 -36.30 -18.16 8.12
CA GLY A 524 -36.91 -18.93 9.22
C GLY A 524 -36.02 -19.10 10.45
N THR A 525 -34.94 -18.34 10.58
CA THR A 525 -34.06 -18.36 11.77
C THR A 525 -34.38 -17.21 12.72
N LYS A 526 -33.82 -17.26 13.94
CA LYS A 526 -33.78 -16.11 14.84
C LYS A 526 -32.32 -15.66 15.00
N LEU A 527 -32.09 -14.36 14.84
CA LEU A 527 -30.76 -13.74 14.88
C LEU A 527 -30.61 -12.90 16.14
N GLU A 528 -29.44 -12.96 16.77
CA GLU A 528 -28.98 -11.99 17.76
C GLU A 528 -27.83 -11.22 17.14
N ALA A 529 -27.86 -9.89 17.23
CA ALA A 529 -26.84 -9.04 16.61
C ALA A 529 -26.41 -7.90 17.53
N ARG A 530 -25.13 -7.56 17.48
CA ARG A 530 -24.56 -6.33 18.05
C ARG A 530 -24.58 -5.26 16.96
N ILE A 531 -25.12 -4.09 17.27
CA ILE A 531 -25.29 -2.99 16.31
C ILE A 531 -24.67 -1.70 16.85
N LYS A 532 -24.19 -0.83 15.96
CA LYS A 532 -23.91 0.58 16.26
C LYS A 532 -25.10 1.40 15.79
N VAL A 533 -25.53 2.31 16.66
CA VAL A 533 -26.68 3.16 16.45
C VAL A 533 -26.17 4.59 16.41
N ASP A 534 -26.26 5.21 15.23
CA ASP A 534 -26.05 6.64 15.05
C ASP A 534 -27.08 7.41 15.87
N ALA A 535 -26.59 8.44 16.54
CA ALA A 535 -27.35 9.43 17.28
C ALA A 535 -26.69 10.80 17.16
N ILE A 536 -27.40 11.83 17.60
CA ILE A 536 -26.85 13.18 17.73
C ILE A 536 -26.65 13.46 19.22
N ASP A 537 -25.45 13.89 19.59
CA ASP A 537 -25.18 14.31 20.97
C ASP A 537 -26.03 15.53 21.32
N MET A 538 -26.79 15.42 22.41
CA MET A 538 -27.79 16.42 22.78
C MET A 538 -27.18 17.77 23.17
N LEU A 539 -25.90 17.82 23.56
CA LEU A 539 -25.25 19.05 24.02
C LEU A 539 -24.48 19.73 22.89
N THR A 540 -23.75 18.95 22.11
CA THR A 540 -22.83 19.44 21.09
C THR A 540 -23.42 19.46 19.69
N GLY A 541 -24.41 18.60 19.42
CA GLY A 541 -24.99 18.45 18.09
C GLY A 541 -24.12 17.65 17.11
N TYR A 542 -23.05 17.01 17.60
CA TYR A 542 -22.19 16.16 16.78
C TYR A 542 -22.79 14.75 16.64
N PRO A 543 -22.55 14.07 15.51
CA PRO A 543 -22.83 12.64 15.39
C PRO A 543 -22.07 11.83 16.45
N VAL A 544 -22.75 10.88 17.06
CA VAL A 544 -22.17 9.91 18.00
C VAL A 544 -22.73 8.53 17.72
N GLN A 545 -21.93 7.50 17.95
CA GLN A 545 -22.36 6.11 17.80
C GLN A 545 -22.44 5.42 19.17
N ARG A 546 -23.46 4.57 19.36
CA ARG A 546 -23.62 3.75 20.56
C ARG A 546 -23.80 2.29 20.18
N THR A 547 -23.17 1.39 20.93
CA THR A 547 -23.34 -0.04 20.73
C THR A 547 -24.55 -0.56 21.49
N GLU A 548 -25.42 -1.27 20.79
CA GLU A 548 -26.61 -1.93 21.33
C GLU A 548 -26.67 -3.40 20.88
N THR A 549 -27.52 -4.20 21.52
CA THR A 549 -27.83 -5.56 21.07
C THR A 549 -29.28 -5.61 20.62
N THR A 550 -29.54 -6.25 19.49
CA THR A 550 -30.87 -6.45 18.94
C THR A 550 -31.13 -7.92 18.63
N ILE A 551 -32.41 -8.26 18.54
CA ILE A 551 -32.90 -9.59 18.15
C ILE A 551 -33.80 -9.39 16.94
N VAL A 552 -33.58 -10.21 15.91
CA VAL A 552 -34.42 -10.22 14.70
C VAL A 552 -34.94 -11.63 14.49
N ASP A 553 -36.24 -11.84 14.70
CA ASP A 553 -36.87 -13.13 14.47
C ASP A 553 -37.48 -13.20 13.07
N LEU A 554 -36.91 -14.06 12.23
CA LEU A 554 -37.31 -14.27 10.83
C LEU A 554 -38.22 -15.49 10.66
N ARG A 555 -38.64 -16.13 11.76
CA ARG A 555 -39.58 -17.26 11.73
C ARG A 555 -40.97 -16.82 11.31
N GLU A 556 -41.68 -17.74 10.67
CA GLU A 556 -43.08 -17.53 10.35
C GLU A 556 -43.90 -17.37 11.65
N GLY A 557 -44.70 -16.30 11.72
CA GLY A 557 -45.51 -15.99 12.91
C GLY A 557 -44.76 -15.31 14.06
N ALA A 558 -43.52 -14.87 13.87
CA ALA A 558 -42.77 -14.12 14.88
C ALA A 558 -43.52 -12.86 15.35
N ASP A 559 -43.58 -12.66 16.67
CA ASP A 559 -44.21 -11.49 17.29
C ASP A 559 -43.14 -10.53 17.82
N GLY A 560 -43.06 -9.33 17.25
CA GLY A 560 -42.08 -8.29 17.60
C GLY A 560 -42.31 -7.63 18.97
N GLY A 561 -42.89 -8.35 19.93
CA GLY A 561 -43.25 -7.88 21.26
C GLY A 561 -44.30 -6.76 21.26
N GLU A 562 -44.32 -5.96 22.33
CA GLU A 562 -45.31 -4.88 22.53
C GLU A 562 -45.31 -3.83 21.40
N ALA A 563 -44.18 -3.66 20.70
CA ALA A 563 -44.05 -2.72 19.58
C ALA A 563 -44.37 -3.37 18.22
N GLY A 564 -44.56 -4.69 18.14
CA GLY A 564 -44.84 -5.42 16.91
C GLY A 564 -43.75 -5.34 15.83
N ARG A 565 -42.52 -4.97 16.21
CA ARG A 565 -41.41 -4.68 15.29
C ARG A 565 -40.04 -4.96 15.93
N TYR A 566 -39.06 -5.32 15.11
CA TYR A 566 -37.66 -5.51 15.50
C TYR A 566 -36.82 -4.34 15.01
N PHE A 567 -36.01 -3.76 15.89
CA PHE A 567 -35.10 -2.67 15.53
C PHE A 567 -33.86 -3.22 14.82
N LEU A 568 -33.54 -2.70 13.64
CA LEU A 568 -32.37 -3.11 12.86
C LEU A 568 -31.16 -2.19 13.12
N GLY A 569 -31.40 -0.89 13.34
CA GLY A 569 -30.39 0.13 13.65
C GLY A 569 -30.77 1.52 13.11
N SER A 570 -29.82 2.43 13.00
CA SER A 570 -30.00 3.77 12.44
C SER A 570 -28.97 4.09 11.35
N HIS A 571 -29.22 5.18 10.62
CA HIS A 571 -28.35 5.68 9.55
C HIS A 571 -28.39 7.21 9.52
N LEU A 572 -27.23 7.84 9.63
CA LEU A 572 -27.08 9.29 9.41
C LEU A 572 -27.10 9.60 7.90
N ASP A 573 -28.14 10.31 7.44
CA ASP A 573 -28.36 10.63 6.02
C ASP A 573 -27.67 11.93 5.60
N ASP A 574 -27.77 12.96 6.46
CA ASP A 574 -27.20 14.29 6.23
C ASP A 574 -26.65 14.83 7.55
N VAL A 575 -25.35 15.13 7.57
CA VAL A 575 -24.62 15.57 8.77
C VAL A 575 -24.89 17.04 9.08
N GLY A 576 -24.89 17.91 8.07
CA GLY A 576 -25.20 19.34 8.23
C GLY A 576 -26.60 19.56 8.78
N ASP A 577 -27.59 18.86 8.21
CA ASP A 577 -28.99 18.88 8.66
C ASP A 577 -29.27 17.99 9.88
N ARG A 578 -28.28 17.20 10.33
CA ARG A 578 -28.39 16.25 11.44
C ARG A 578 -29.60 15.32 11.27
N LYS A 579 -29.79 14.84 10.03
CA LYS A 579 -30.91 13.99 9.63
C LYS A 579 -30.52 12.53 9.75
N LEU A 580 -31.30 11.75 10.49
CA LEU A 580 -31.10 10.31 10.65
C LEU A 580 -32.36 9.49 10.38
N PHE A 581 -32.17 8.26 9.93
CA PHE A 581 -33.21 7.24 9.83
C PHE A 581 -33.09 6.22 10.96
N ARG A 582 -34.23 5.74 11.49
CA ARG A 582 -34.32 4.58 12.38
C ARG A 582 -35.05 3.45 11.68
N VAL A 583 -34.41 2.29 11.56
CA VAL A 583 -34.88 1.20 10.69
C VAL A 583 -35.43 0.04 11.50
N TYR A 584 -36.61 -0.44 11.11
CA TYR A 584 -37.34 -1.51 11.78
C TYR A 584 -37.85 -2.56 10.79
N TYR A 585 -37.85 -3.83 11.20
CA TYR A 585 -38.54 -4.92 10.52
C TYR A 585 -39.87 -5.24 11.21
N ARG A 586 -40.98 -5.30 10.46
CA ARG A 586 -42.33 -5.62 10.95
C ARG A 586 -42.78 -6.98 10.38
N PRO A 587 -42.73 -8.08 11.17
CA PRO A 587 -43.04 -9.42 10.68
C PRO A 587 -44.49 -9.58 10.20
N LYS A 588 -45.45 -9.03 10.96
CA LYS A 588 -46.89 -9.15 10.67
C LYS A 588 -47.27 -8.52 9.32
N ASP A 589 -46.72 -7.36 9.04
CA ASP A 589 -47.00 -6.60 7.81
C ASP A 589 -46.05 -6.99 6.66
N ARG A 590 -44.96 -7.69 6.99
CA ARG A 590 -43.84 -8.03 6.10
C ARG A 590 -43.24 -6.79 5.45
N THR A 591 -42.95 -5.78 6.27
CA THR A 591 -42.38 -4.52 5.83
C THR A 591 -41.09 -4.19 6.57
N VAL A 592 -40.22 -3.45 5.90
CA VAL A 592 -39.14 -2.69 6.54
C VAL A 592 -39.53 -1.22 6.51
N VAL A 593 -39.42 -0.53 7.65
CA VAL A 593 -39.76 0.88 7.80
C VAL A 593 -38.53 1.63 8.29
N ALA A 594 -38.12 2.67 7.58
CA ALA A 594 -37.11 3.63 8.00
C ALA A 594 -37.80 4.95 8.38
N GLU A 595 -37.85 5.25 9.67
CA GLU A 595 -38.49 6.44 10.23
C GLU A 595 -37.49 7.60 10.26
N ALA A 596 -37.84 8.76 9.68
CA ALA A 596 -36.94 9.89 9.52
C ALA A 596 -37.02 10.87 10.70
N PHE A 597 -35.86 11.36 11.13
CA PHE A 597 -35.72 12.36 12.19
C PHE A 597 -34.75 13.45 11.76
N GLY A 598 -35.13 14.72 11.89
CA GLY A 598 -34.17 15.83 11.91
C GLY A 598 -33.86 16.21 13.36
N HIS A 599 -32.76 16.93 13.59
CA HIS A 599 -32.46 17.49 14.91
C HIS A 599 -32.50 19.01 14.86
N ALA A 600 -33.18 19.60 15.82
CA ALA A 600 -33.25 21.05 15.95
C ALA A 600 -32.80 21.47 17.34
N GLN A 601 -32.11 22.60 17.42
CA GLN A 601 -31.70 23.16 18.69
C GLN A 601 -32.92 23.79 19.40
N LYS A 602 -33.22 23.32 20.61
CA LYS A 602 -34.26 23.83 21.50
C LYS A 602 -33.67 23.94 22.91
N ASP A 603 -33.82 25.12 23.52
CA ASP A 603 -33.30 25.40 24.88
C ASP A 603 -31.82 25.02 25.08
N GLY A 604 -31.00 25.26 24.04
CA GLY A 604 -29.57 24.95 24.06
C GLY A 604 -29.22 23.47 23.90
N LYS A 605 -30.19 22.60 23.60
CA LYS A 605 -29.99 21.17 23.34
C LYS A 605 -30.49 20.77 21.96
N TRP A 606 -29.87 19.76 21.37
CA TRP A 606 -30.33 19.16 20.13
C TRP A 606 -31.37 18.08 20.44
N GLU A 607 -32.58 18.27 19.92
CA GLU A 607 -33.68 17.33 20.10
C GLU A 607 -34.14 16.75 18.76
N ALA A 608 -34.48 15.45 18.78
CA ALA A 608 -35.03 14.75 17.62
C ALA A 608 -36.45 15.23 17.31
N VAL A 609 -36.72 15.54 16.04
CA VAL A 609 -38.01 15.92 15.51
C VAL A 609 -38.37 14.94 14.41
N ALA A 610 -39.43 14.16 14.61
CA ALA A 610 -39.92 13.20 13.63
C ALA A 610 -40.35 13.92 12.34
N ARG A 611 -39.99 13.34 11.20
CA ARG A 611 -40.32 13.81 9.85
C ARG A 611 -41.08 12.71 9.10
N PRO A 612 -42.31 12.38 9.52
CA PRO A 612 -43.05 11.22 9.00
C PRO A 612 -43.32 11.28 7.49
N GLU A 613 -43.33 12.47 6.89
CA GLU A 613 -43.43 12.68 5.46
C GLU A 613 -42.20 12.19 4.67
N GLN A 614 -41.09 11.94 5.36
CA GLN A 614 -39.83 11.44 4.81
C GLN A 614 -39.59 9.96 5.17
N ASP A 615 -40.53 9.31 5.85
CA ASP A 615 -40.44 7.89 6.19
C ASP A 615 -40.45 7.02 4.92
N ILE A 616 -39.64 5.96 4.93
CA ILE A 616 -39.55 5.01 3.82
C ILE A 616 -40.13 3.68 4.26
N VAL A 617 -41.06 3.11 3.47
CA VAL A 617 -41.67 1.81 3.72
C VAL A 617 -41.42 0.88 2.54
N ILE A 618 -40.81 -0.28 2.81
CA ILE A 618 -40.48 -1.29 1.80
C ILE A 618 -41.28 -2.55 2.07
N GLN A 619 -42.07 -2.98 1.09
CA GLN A 619 -42.83 -4.22 1.15
C GLN A 619 -41.98 -5.42 0.75
N LEU A 620 -41.93 -6.43 1.61
CA LEU A 620 -41.21 -7.68 1.39
C LEU A 620 -42.08 -8.72 0.69
N ARG A 621 -41.43 -9.70 0.04
CA ARG A 621 -42.12 -10.81 -0.64
C ARG A 621 -42.80 -11.78 0.33
N SER A 622 -43.66 -12.63 -0.24
CA SER A 622 -44.26 -13.79 0.42
C SER A 622 -44.02 -15.07 -0.39
N PRO A 623 -43.57 -16.17 0.22
CA PRO A 623 -43.02 -16.26 1.58
C PRO A 623 -41.75 -15.41 1.73
N LEU A 624 -41.42 -15.03 2.97
CA LEU A 624 -40.23 -14.26 3.28
C LEU A 624 -38.97 -15.03 2.85
N HIS A 625 -38.00 -14.32 2.30
CA HIS A 625 -36.68 -14.87 2.00
C HIS A 625 -35.62 -13.85 2.41
N VAL A 626 -34.70 -14.28 3.25
CA VAL A 626 -33.64 -13.43 3.81
C VAL A 626 -32.32 -14.16 3.73
N THR A 627 -31.32 -13.48 3.18
CA THR A 627 -29.95 -13.96 3.19
C THR A 627 -29.11 -13.09 4.11
N LEU A 628 -28.10 -13.70 4.72
CA LEU A 628 -27.09 -13.00 5.52
C LEU A 628 -25.76 -13.11 4.79
N SER A 629 -25.11 -11.98 4.55
CA SER A 629 -23.74 -11.95 4.04
C SER A 629 -22.79 -11.52 5.13
N ARG A 630 -21.69 -12.22 5.29
CA ARG A 630 -20.55 -11.80 6.10
C ARG A 630 -19.32 -11.72 5.21
N GLU A 631 -18.45 -10.77 5.50
CA GLU A 631 -17.10 -10.77 4.93
C GLU A 631 -16.34 -11.98 5.48
N VAL A 632 -16.18 -13.02 4.65
CA VAL A 632 -15.55 -14.29 5.04
C VAL A 632 -14.50 -14.64 4.01
N LYS A 633 -13.55 -13.71 3.93
CA LYS A 633 -12.46 -13.64 2.97
C LYS A 633 -11.41 -14.77 3.08
N ARG A 634 -11.48 -15.58 4.14
CA ARG A 634 -10.53 -16.66 4.46
C ARG A 634 -11.11 -18.06 4.21
N ASP A 635 -12.29 -18.18 3.61
CA ASP A 635 -12.95 -19.48 3.47
C ASP A 635 -12.43 -20.34 2.31
N ASP A 636 -11.65 -19.78 1.38
CA ASP A 636 -11.01 -20.50 0.29
C ASP A 636 -9.48 -20.43 0.38
N PRO A 637 -8.83 -21.41 1.04
CA PRO A 637 -7.38 -21.49 1.15
C PRO A 637 -6.64 -21.51 -0.20
N SER A 638 -7.31 -21.84 -1.31
CA SER A 638 -6.69 -21.85 -2.63
C SER A 638 -6.11 -20.49 -3.02
N GLN A 639 -6.68 -19.40 -2.52
CA GLN A 639 -6.23 -18.03 -2.81
C GLN A 639 -4.78 -17.79 -2.39
N PHE A 640 -4.31 -18.43 -1.32
CA PHE A 640 -2.92 -18.28 -0.83
C PHE A 640 -1.91 -19.11 -1.61
N THR A 641 -2.36 -20.13 -2.35
CA THR A 641 -1.49 -21.19 -2.87
C THR A 641 -0.45 -20.68 -3.87
N ALA A 642 -0.78 -19.72 -4.73
CA ALA A 642 0.17 -19.14 -5.68
C ALA A 642 1.37 -18.49 -4.97
N LEU A 643 1.12 -17.70 -3.92
CA LEU A 643 2.18 -17.04 -3.14
C LEU A 643 2.97 -18.01 -2.27
N LEU A 644 2.30 -19.00 -1.69
CA LEU A 644 3.00 -20.09 -1.00
C LEU A 644 3.92 -20.86 -1.95
N GLN A 645 3.49 -21.09 -3.20
CA GLN A 645 4.32 -21.70 -4.24
C GLN A 645 5.49 -20.80 -4.65
N LEU A 646 5.31 -19.48 -4.79
CA LEU A 646 6.41 -18.55 -5.03
C LEU A 646 7.47 -18.63 -3.91
N ALA A 647 7.02 -18.63 -2.65
CA ALA A 647 7.90 -18.75 -1.50
C ALA A 647 8.61 -20.11 -1.44
N GLN A 648 7.89 -21.22 -1.57
CA GLN A 648 8.43 -22.57 -1.35
C GLN A 648 9.13 -23.16 -2.57
N ARG A 649 8.59 -22.92 -3.77
CA ARG A 649 9.04 -23.52 -5.03
C ARG A 649 9.84 -22.55 -5.90
N GLN A 650 9.95 -21.28 -5.53
CA GLN A 650 10.83 -20.33 -6.21
C GLN A 650 11.78 -19.60 -5.25
N ALA A 651 11.66 -19.82 -3.93
CA ALA A 651 12.47 -19.15 -2.91
C ALA A 651 12.39 -17.62 -2.98
N GLN A 652 11.28 -17.08 -3.49
CA GLN A 652 11.06 -15.64 -3.53
C GLN A 652 10.41 -15.19 -2.23
N ASN A 653 10.89 -14.08 -1.67
CA ASN A 653 10.23 -13.47 -0.54
C ASN A 653 8.82 -13.02 -0.93
N ILE A 654 7.90 -13.17 0.00
CA ILE A 654 6.55 -12.63 -0.05
C ILE A 654 6.34 -11.76 1.19
N CYS A 655 5.26 -11.00 1.20
CA CYS A 655 4.80 -10.21 2.31
C CYS A 655 3.53 -10.84 2.89
N ALA A 656 3.26 -10.54 4.16
CA ALA A 656 2.06 -10.95 4.84
C ALA A 656 1.52 -9.80 5.68
N ASP A 657 0.20 -9.67 5.70
CA ASP A 657 -0.49 -9.00 6.80
C ASP A 657 -0.87 -10.05 7.85
N THR A 658 -0.29 -9.92 9.03
CA THR A 658 -0.38 -10.92 10.10
C THR A 658 -1.30 -10.51 11.25
N ASP A 659 -1.94 -9.34 11.17
CA ASP A 659 -2.65 -8.76 12.32
C ASP A 659 -4.05 -9.34 12.58
N LYS A 660 -4.35 -9.34 13.88
CA LYS A 660 -5.45 -9.89 14.65
C LYS A 660 -6.13 -8.70 15.34
N GLU A 661 -7.00 -7.98 14.62
CA GLU A 661 -7.85 -6.87 15.15
C GLU A 661 -7.21 -5.46 15.21
N ALA A 662 -6.00 -5.22 14.69
CA ALA A 662 -5.43 -3.87 14.57
C ALA A 662 -5.18 -3.42 13.11
N ALA A 663 -4.93 -2.12 12.95
CA ALA A 663 -5.13 -1.35 11.72
C ALA A 663 -4.02 -1.49 10.65
N VAL A 664 -3.50 -2.71 10.39
CA VAL A 664 -2.51 -3.11 9.36
C VAL A 664 -1.10 -3.39 9.91
N TRP A 665 -0.63 -4.65 9.79
CA TRP A 665 0.76 -5.05 10.08
C TRP A 665 1.38 -5.81 8.89
N ASN A 666 1.62 -5.09 7.79
CA ASN A 666 2.32 -5.62 6.62
C ASN A 666 3.82 -5.76 6.88
N GLY A 667 4.33 -6.98 6.76
CA GLY A 667 5.76 -7.25 6.87
C GLY A 667 6.24 -8.28 5.86
N VAL A 668 7.51 -8.19 5.47
CA VAL A 668 8.17 -9.27 4.73
C VAL A 668 8.10 -10.57 5.55
N VAL A 669 7.80 -11.68 4.88
CA VAL A 669 7.89 -13.02 5.48
C VAL A 669 9.37 -13.40 5.61
N THR A 670 9.79 -13.64 6.84
CA THR A 670 11.18 -13.98 7.20
C THR A 670 11.36 -15.48 7.41
N GLN A 671 10.27 -16.20 7.68
CA GLN A 671 10.27 -17.65 7.76
C GLN A 671 8.89 -18.20 7.41
N LEU A 672 8.88 -19.36 6.76
CA LEU A 672 7.68 -20.15 6.45
C LEU A 672 7.96 -21.62 6.77
N GLU A 673 7.01 -22.31 7.39
CA GLU A 673 7.10 -23.74 7.68
C GLU A 673 5.78 -24.42 7.31
N ALA A 674 5.81 -25.25 6.26
CA ALA A 674 4.64 -26.04 5.88
C ALA A 674 4.79 -27.50 6.32
N VAL A 675 3.71 -28.05 6.86
CA VAL A 675 3.66 -29.42 7.37
C VAL A 675 2.35 -30.08 6.95
N LYS A 676 2.44 -31.29 6.41
CA LYS A 676 1.29 -32.18 6.25
C LYS A 676 0.99 -32.83 7.59
N VAL A 677 -0.08 -32.41 8.23
CA VAL A 677 -0.49 -32.81 9.58
C VAL A 677 -1.11 -34.20 9.58
N ALA A 678 -1.99 -34.47 8.62
CA ALA A 678 -2.68 -35.74 8.48
C ALA A 678 -3.14 -35.95 7.03
N ALA A 679 -3.55 -37.18 6.69
CA ALA A 679 -4.15 -37.49 5.40
C ALA A 679 -5.16 -38.64 5.51
N ASN A 680 -6.21 -38.57 4.71
CA ASN A 680 -7.19 -39.63 4.49
C ASN A 680 -7.08 -40.12 3.02
N PRO A 681 -6.39 -41.26 2.78
CA PRO A 681 -6.22 -41.80 1.44
C PRO A 681 -7.53 -42.22 0.75
N ALA A 682 -8.56 -42.59 1.51
CA ALA A 682 -9.83 -43.07 0.96
C ALA A 682 -10.60 -41.91 0.29
N GLU A 683 -10.60 -40.74 0.93
CA GLU A 683 -11.21 -39.53 0.40
C GLU A 683 -10.27 -38.64 -0.43
N ARG A 684 -8.97 -39.00 -0.46
CA ARG A 684 -7.89 -38.19 -1.05
C ARG A 684 -7.84 -36.77 -0.46
N THR A 685 -8.06 -36.69 0.84
CA THR A 685 -8.05 -35.42 1.57
C THR A 685 -6.80 -35.35 2.44
N GLU A 686 -6.15 -34.19 2.48
CA GLU A 686 -4.97 -33.94 3.29
C GLU A 686 -5.18 -32.72 4.19
N HIS A 687 -4.65 -32.78 5.39
CA HIS A 687 -4.60 -31.65 6.32
C HIS A 687 -3.21 -31.04 6.31
N TRP A 688 -3.13 -29.76 5.97
CA TRP A 688 -1.91 -28.98 5.92
C TRP A 688 -1.94 -27.82 6.92
N ARG A 689 -0.79 -27.53 7.51
CA ARG A 689 -0.52 -26.32 8.29
C ARG A 689 0.66 -25.57 7.68
N VAL A 690 0.54 -24.25 7.57
CA VAL A 690 1.61 -23.36 7.15
C VAL A 690 1.79 -22.29 8.20
N ASP A 691 2.86 -22.41 8.98
CA ASP A 691 3.28 -21.42 9.97
C ASP A 691 4.16 -20.35 9.29
N LEU A 692 3.82 -19.08 9.47
CA LEU A 692 4.42 -17.91 8.83
C LEU A 692 4.92 -16.97 9.91
N LYS A 693 6.16 -16.49 9.76
CA LYS A 693 6.72 -15.41 10.57
C LYS A 693 7.03 -14.23 9.67
N ALA A 694 6.23 -13.18 9.78
CA ALA A 694 6.50 -11.88 9.19
C ALA A 694 7.32 -11.01 10.16
N ARG A 695 7.84 -9.89 9.67
CA ARG A 695 8.58 -8.92 10.51
C ARG A 695 7.79 -8.49 11.75
N PHE A 696 6.48 -8.34 11.60
CA PHE A 696 5.62 -7.72 12.58
C PHE A 696 4.69 -8.69 13.30
N GLY A 697 4.59 -9.93 12.87
CA GLY A 697 3.77 -10.90 13.55
C GLY A 697 3.94 -12.30 13.03
N ASP A 698 3.28 -13.21 13.71
CA ASP A 698 3.23 -14.62 13.35
C ASP A 698 1.79 -14.99 12.99
N ALA A 699 1.66 -15.75 11.92
CA ALA A 699 0.41 -16.30 11.43
C ALA A 699 0.54 -17.79 11.12
N SER A 700 -0.57 -18.51 11.08
CA SER A 700 -0.68 -19.93 10.80
C SER A 700 -1.95 -20.18 9.99
N LEU A 701 -1.77 -20.74 8.81
CA LEU A 701 -2.83 -21.12 7.88
C LEU A 701 -3.02 -22.64 7.98
N GLU A 702 -4.18 -23.11 8.44
CA GLU A 702 -4.50 -24.55 8.53
C GLU A 702 -5.67 -24.89 7.60
N TYR A 703 -5.49 -25.82 6.68
CA TYR A 703 -6.52 -26.18 5.69
C TYR A 703 -6.53 -27.67 5.34
N LEU A 704 -7.71 -28.11 4.92
CA LEU A 704 -7.93 -29.37 4.24
C LEU A 704 -7.92 -29.15 2.72
N VAL A 705 -7.27 -30.03 1.98
CA VAL A 705 -7.31 -30.08 0.51
C VAL A 705 -7.75 -31.46 0.06
N ARG A 706 -8.81 -31.51 -0.76
CA ARG A 706 -9.24 -32.73 -1.46
C ARG A 706 -8.59 -32.78 -2.83
N ARG A 707 -8.03 -33.91 -3.22
CA ARG A 707 -7.33 -34.13 -4.49
C ARG A 707 -8.12 -34.99 -5.47
N ASP A 708 -7.92 -34.72 -6.74
CA ASP A 708 -8.44 -35.55 -7.84
C ASP A 708 -7.67 -36.88 -7.97
N GLU A 709 -8.00 -37.67 -9.00
CA GLU A 709 -7.34 -38.97 -9.23
C GLU A 709 -5.83 -38.86 -9.55
N ARG A 710 -5.39 -37.72 -10.08
CA ARG A 710 -4.01 -37.40 -10.46
C ARG A 710 -3.23 -36.74 -9.34
N GLY A 711 -3.86 -36.41 -8.22
CA GLY A 711 -3.25 -35.73 -7.09
C GLY A 711 -3.32 -34.21 -7.18
N GLU A 712 -4.01 -33.64 -8.17
CA GLU A 712 -4.19 -32.19 -8.27
C GLU A 712 -5.27 -31.74 -7.28
N PRO A 713 -5.11 -30.55 -6.65
CA PRO A 713 -6.14 -30.01 -5.77
C PRO A 713 -7.48 -29.81 -6.48
N GLU A 714 -8.56 -30.37 -5.92
CA GLU A 714 -9.94 -30.26 -6.41
C GLU A 714 -10.76 -29.25 -5.58
N ALA A 715 -10.57 -29.25 -4.26
CA ALA A 715 -11.28 -28.36 -3.35
C ALA A 715 -10.47 -28.10 -2.07
N TYR A 716 -10.69 -26.94 -1.47
CA TYR A 716 -10.07 -26.51 -0.22
C TYR A 716 -11.13 -26.19 0.83
N CYS A 717 -10.78 -26.37 2.11
CA CYS A 717 -11.63 -26.04 3.24
C CYS A 717 -10.74 -25.61 4.43
N PRO A 718 -11.04 -24.49 5.11
CA PRO A 718 -10.35 -24.10 6.33
C PRO A 718 -10.46 -25.20 7.39
N ALA A 719 -9.36 -25.53 8.07
CA ALA A 719 -9.38 -26.53 9.14
C ALA A 719 -9.88 -25.96 10.48
N THR A 720 -9.70 -24.66 10.70
CA THR A 720 -10.07 -23.96 11.94
C THR A 720 -11.30 -23.07 11.76
N SER A 721 -12.07 -22.87 12.82
CA SER A 721 -13.23 -21.96 12.85
C SER A 721 -12.82 -20.48 12.88
N GLU A 722 -13.72 -19.57 12.50
CA GLU A 722 -13.53 -18.10 12.53
C GLU A 722 -13.05 -17.60 13.89
N ASN A 723 -13.55 -18.17 14.97
CA ASN A 723 -13.16 -17.81 16.34
C ASN A 723 -11.68 -18.14 16.65
N HIS A 724 -11.06 -19.01 15.85
CA HIS A 724 -9.64 -19.36 15.91
C HIS A 724 -8.83 -18.77 14.75
N TRP A 725 -9.47 -18.05 13.82
CA TRP A 725 -8.81 -17.36 12.71
C TRP A 725 -7.95 -16.18 13.14
N GLY A 726 -8.00 -15.78 14.42
CA GLY A 726 -6.97 -14.93 15.03
C GLY A 726 -5.56 -15.54 15.00
N ARG A 727 -5.27 -16.53 14.15
CA ARG A 727 -3.93 -16.97 13.78
C ARG A 727 -3.67 -16.88 12.28
N TRP A 728 -4.67 -16.79 11.40
CA TRP A 728 -4.44 -16.79 9.96
C TRP A 728 -3.85 -15.46 9.47
N PRO A 729 -3.05 -15.47 8.38
CA PRO A 729 -2.72 -14.23 7.70
C PRO A 729 -4.00 -13.67 7.07
N ASP A 730 -4.13 -12.35 7.05
CA ASP A 730 -5.21 -11.64 6.35
C ASP A 730 -5.07 -11.88 4.85
N PHE A 731 -3.92 -11.49 4.33
CA PHE A 731 -3.51 -11.75 2.95
C PHE A 731 -1.99 -11.94 2.90
N LEU A 732 -1.57 -12.73 1.93
CA LEU A 732 -0.21 -12.78 1.43
C LEU A 732 -0.17 -11.95 0.16
N TRP A 733 0.99 -11.37 -0.13
CA TRP A 733 1.17 -10.64 -1.38
C TRP A 733 2.63 -10.54 -1.77
N GLN A 734 2.88 -10.20 -3.02
CA GLN A 734 4.21 -9.91 -3.56
C GLN A 734 4.05 -8.84 -4.63
N ASP A 735 4.91 -7.84 -4.59
CA ASP A 735 4.96 -6.80 -5.60
C ASP A 735 6.39 -6.67 -6.13
N ILE A 736 6.52 -6.64 -7.45
CA ILE A 736 7.77 -6.39 -8.17
C ILE A 736 7.52 -5.16 -9.04
N GLY A 737 7.90 -4.00 -8.50
CA GLY A 737 7.64 -2.71 -9.13
C GLY A 737 8.25 -2.56 -10.51
N ASP A 738 7.50 -1.91 -11.40
CA ASP A 738 7.97 -1.45 -12.71
C ASP A 738 7.44 -0.03 -12.93
N VAL A 739 8.16 0.93 -12.35
CA VAL A 739 7.71 2.32 -12.26
C VAL A 739 8.50 3.18 -13.25
N THR A 740 7.80 3.67 -14.26
CA THR A 740 8.35 4.58 -15.28
C THR A 740 7.51 5.84 -15.38
N THR A 741 8.13 6.98 -15.69
CA THR A 741 7.41 8.24 -15.94
C THR A 741 6.61 8.19 -17.24
N LYS A 742 7.15 7.47 -18.23
CA LYS A 742 6.52 7.16 -19.51
C LYS A 742 7.07 5.86 -20.09
N GLY A 743 6.34 5.19 -20.95
CA GLY A 743 6.83 3.97 -21.61
C GLY A 743 6.11 3.69 -22.91
N LEU A 744 6.66 2.78 -23.70
CA LEU A 744 5.93 2.14 -24.80
C LEU A 744 5.31 0.85 -24.27
N GLU A 745 4.03 0.62 -24.56
CA GLU A 745 3.40 -0.69 -24.39
C GLU A 745 2.72 -1.11 -25.70
N GLY A 746 3.21 -2.20 -26.30
CA GLY A 746 2.96 -2.45 -27.72
C GLY A 746 3.57 -1.33 -28.57
N ASP A 747 2.75 -0.68 -29.40
CA ASP A 747 3.12 0.45 -30.25
C ASP A 747 2.61 1.81 -29.70
N GLU A 748 2.04 1.83 -28.48
CA GLU A 748 1.42 3.01 -27.90
C GLU A 748 2.22 3.56 -26.72
N TRP A 749 2.26 4.89 -26.63
CA TRP A 749 2.93 5.59 -25.54
C TRP A 749 1.98 5.83 -24.37
N VAL A 750 2.47 5.51 -23.18
CA VAL A 750 1.73 5.66 -21.91
C VAL A 750 2.49 6.56 -20.94
N VAL A 751 1.76 7.18 -20.02
CA VAL A 751 2.27 8.04 -18.95
C VAL A 751 1.78 7.55 -17.60
N ASN A 752 2.62 7.61 -16.57
CA ASN A 752 2.21 7.20 -15.22
C ASN A 752 1.16 8.16 -14.67
N GLU A 753 0.00 7.62 -14.32
CA GLU A 753 -1.17 8.37 -13.88
C GLU A 753 -0.95 8.96 -12.49
N SER A 754 -0.47 8.16 -11.54
CA SER A 754 -0.18 8.60 -10.17
C SER A 754 0.87 9.72 -10.11
N MET A 755 1.91 9.65 -10.92
CA MET A 755 2.93 10.70 -11.00
C MET A 755 2.39 11.98 -11.62
N LEU A 756 1.46 11.88 -12.58
CA LEU A 756 0.83 13.04 -13.21
C LEU A 756 -0.14 13.72 -12.24
N GLU A 757 -1.03 12.96 -11.59
CA GLU A 757 -1.99 13.45 -10.59
C GLU A 757 -1.30 14.15 -9.42
N ARG A 758 -0.19 13.59 -8.94
CA ARG A 758 0.61 14.17 -7.86
C ARG A 758 1.52 15.32 -8.32
N GLY A 759 1.53 15.66 -9.62
CA GLY A 759 2.36 16.72 -10.19
C GLY A 759 3.86 16.46 -10.15
N LEU A 760 4.30 15.20 -10.07
CA LEU A 760 5.72 14.79 -10.17
C LEU A 760 6.21 14.87 -11.62
N ILE A 761 5.28 14.77 -12.59
CA ILE A 761 5.55 14.94 -14.01
C ILE A 761 4.54 15.89 -14.66
N GLU A 762 4.95 16.52 -15.77
CA GLU A 762 4.09 17.35 -16.62
C GLU A 762 4.14 16.81 -18.05
N VAL A 763 3.00 16.79 -18.73
CA VAL A 763 2.88 16.38 -20.14
C VAL A 763 2.61 17.59 -21.02
N ARG A 764 3.35 17.72 -22.12
CA ARG A 764 3.11 18.74 -23.14
C ARG A 764 3.05 18.10 -24.51
N VAL A 765 2.02 18.42 -25.28
CA VAL A 765 1.93 18.03 -26.69
C VAL A 765 3.13 18.60 -27.46
N ASP A 766 3.85 17.75 -28.16
CA ASP A 766 5.06 18.08 -28.89
C ASP A 766 5.22 17.13 -30.08
N GLU A 767 4.66 17.54 -31.22
CA GLU A 767 4.67 16.78 -32.48
C GLU A 767 6.09 16.54 -33.03
N SER A 768 7.11 17.23 -32.49
CA SER A 768 8.51 17.01 -32.90
C SER A 768 9.16 15.79 -32.26
N VAL A 769 8.51 15.21 -31.25
CA VAL A 769 8.94 13.99 -30.57
C VAL A 769 8.15 12.81 -31.14
N GLU A 770 8.78 11.65 -31.33
CA GLU A 770 8.15 10.43 -31.88
C GLU A 770 6.85 10.05 -31.16
N SER A 771 6.79 10.33 -29.86
CA SER A 771 5.62 10.05 -29.02
C SER A 771 4.47 11.05 -29.21
N GLY A 772 4.68 12.19 -29.88
CA GLY A 772 3.70 13.27 -30.03
C GLY A 772 3.53 14.17 -28.79
N PHE A 773 4.23 13.85 -27.70
CA PHE A 773 4.24 14.60 -26.44
C PHE A 773 5.60 14.48 -25.75
N TYR A 774 5.93 15.46 -24.93
CA TYR A 774 7.09 15.48 -24.07
C TYR A 774 6.66 15.36 -22.60
N VAL A 775 7.40 14.56 -21.82
CA VAL A 775 7.22 14.44 -20.37
C VAL A 775 8.35 15.16 -19.68
N PHE A 776 8.00 16.16 -18.87
CA PHE A 776 8.92 16.82 -17.96
C PHE A 776 8.92 16.05 -16.64
N ASP A 777 10.07 15.47 -16.31
CA ASP A 777 10.31 14.58 -15.16
C ASP A 777 11.66 14.91 -14.51
N ASP A 778 12.01 16.21 -14.49
CA ASP A 778 13.29 16.73 -14.02
C ASP A 778 13.62 16.26 -12.59
N HIS A 779 12.63 16.22 -11.68
CA HIS A 779 12.78 15.70 -10.33
C HIS A 779 13.08 14.19 -10.29
N ILE A 780 12.29 13.37 -10.99
CA ILE A 780 12.47 11.91 -11.02
C ILE A 780 13.84 11.53 -11.61
N LYS A 781 14.26 12.20 -12.70
CA LYS A 781 15.60 12.03 -13.26
C LYS A 781 16.70 12.30 -12.24
N ASN A 782 16.56 13.36 -11.45
CA ASN A 782 17.53 13.68 -10.41
C ASN A 782 17.56 12.63 -9.29
N VAL A 783 16.39 12.18 -8.83
CA VAL A 783 16.27 11.14 -7.80
C VAL A 783 16.92 9.84 -8.27
N TYR A 784 16.60 9.38 -9.48
CA TYR A 784 17.15 8.13 -10.02
C TYR A 784 18.65 8.21 -10.27
N GLU A 785 19.18 9.38 -10.67
CA GLU A 785 20.63 9.57 -10.78
C GLU A 785 21.34 9.52 -9.41
N LEU A 786 20.72 10.04 -8.34
CA LEU A 786 21.25 9.94 -6.97
C LEU A 786 21.26 8.50 -6.48
N ILE A 787 20.15 7.77 -6.68
CA ILE A 787 20.06 6.34 -6.36
C ILE A 787 21.14 5.56 -7.14
N TYR A 788 21.24 5.80 -8.45
CA TYR A 788 22.25 5.15 -9.29
C TYR A 788 23.67 5.44 -8.77
N ALA A 789 23.99 6.70 -8.45
CA ALA A 789 25.30 7.08 -7.93
C ALA A 789 25.67 6.29 -6.67
N GLY A 790 24.76 6.24 -5.69
CA GLY A 790 24.97 5.55 -4.43
C GLY A 790 25.19 4.04 -4.61
N LEU A 791 24.43 3.40 -5.49
CA LEU A 791 24.47 1.95 -5.69
C LEU A 791 25.57 1.48 -6.67
N ALA A 792 25.97 2.32 -7.62
CA ALA A 792 27.08 2.04 -8.54
C ALA A 792 28.47 2.36 -7.91
N GLY A 793 28.48 2.85 -6.66
CA GLY A 793 29.70 3.19 -5.91
C GLY A 793 30.30 4.56 -6.24
N TYR A 794 29.56 5.45 -6.90
CA TYR A 794 29.94 6.87 -7.05
C TYR A 794 29.59 7.63 -5.77
N THR A 795 30.45 7.48 -4.75
CA THR A 795 30.23 8.03 -3.41
C THR A 795 30.26 9.55 -3.35
N HIS A 796 30.76 10.22 -4.39
CA HIS A 796 30.80 11.69 -4.49
C HIS A 796 30.33 12.14 -5.88
N THR A 797 29.61 13.26 -5.94
CA THR A 797 29.16 13.85 -7.21
C THR A 797 29.36 15.36 -7.26
N VAL A 798 29.48 15.89 -8.47
CA VAL A 798 29.44 17.33 -8.77
C VAL A 798 28.25 17.59 -9.69
N VAL A 799 27.49 18.64 -9.41
CA VAL A 799 26.45 19.17 -10.32
C VAL A 799 26.90 20.52 -10.87
N HIS A 800 27.00 20.60 -12.19
CA HIS A 800 27.34 21.83 -12.91
C HIS A 800 26.50 21.93 -14.19
N GLU A 801 25.87 23.09 -14.43
CA GLU A 801 24.85 23.29 -15.47
C GLU A 801 23.75 22.21 -15.46
N ASN A 802 23.27 21.87 -14.26
CA ASN A 802 22.29 20.81 -13.99
C ASN A 802 22.65 19.44 -14.61
N LYS A 803 23.95 19.18 -14.82
CA LYS A 803 24.50 17.87 -15.22
C LYS A 803 25.28 17.31 -14.05
N ARG A 804 25.10 16.02 -13.78
CA ARG A 804 25.75 15.31 -12.67
C ARG A 804 26.94 14.49 -13.14
N TYR A 805 28.06 14.63 -12.44
CA TYR A 805 29.30 13.90 -12.66
C TYR A 805 29.68 13.13 -11.40
N GLY A 806 30.01 11.85 -11.54
CA GLY A 806 30.27 10.93 -10.44
C GLY A 806 31.76 10.61 -10.27
N HIS A 807 32.15 10.44 -9.01
CA HIS A 807 33.50 10.10 -8.57
C HIS A 807 33.46 8.95 -7.57
N LYS A 808 34.38 7.99 -7.73
CA LYS A 808 34.58 6.89 -6.78
C LYS A 808 35.63 7.19 -5.70
N SER A 809 36.35 8.31 -5.83
CA SER A 809 37.38 8.72 -4.87
C SER A 809 37.20 10.19 -4.46
N THR A 810 37.36 10.46 -3.16
CA THR A 810 37.28 11.81 -2.59
C THR A 810 38.34 12.74 -3.16
N GLU A 811 39.55 12.23 -3.43
CA GLU A 811 40.65 13.04 -3.99
C GLU A 811 40.29 13.59 -5.38
N SER A 812 39.78 12.74 -6.28
CA SER A 812 39.36 13.18 -7.61
C SER A 812 38.20 14.17 -7.58
N TRP A 813 37.29 13.99 -6.62
CA TRP A 813 36.16 14.88 -6.43
C TRP A 813 36.60 16.26 -5.91
N GLN A 814 37.44 16.29 -4.86
CA GLN A 814 37.94 17.54 -4.28
C GLN A 814 38.71 18.37 -5.31
N ALA A 815 39.53 17.72 -6.16
CA ALA A 815 40.25 18.41 -7.22
C ALA A 815 39.33 19.11 -8.23
N VAL A 816 38.13 18.59 -8.48
CA VAL A 816 37.11 19.22 -9.35
C VAL A 816 36.35 20.31 -8.60
N VAL A 817 36.02 20.09 -7.32
CA VAL A 817 35.39 21.10 -6.46
C VAL A 817 36.26 22.36 -6.40
N ASP A 818 37.55 22.22 -6.10
CA ASP A 818 38.50 23.34 -6.02
C ASP A 818 38.57 24.13 -7.34
N GLN A 819 38.51 23.44 -8.48
CA GLN A 819 38.50 24.07 -9.81
C GLN A 819 37.23 24.89 -10.05
N LEU A 820 36.06 24.33 -9.70
CA LEU A 820 34.78 25.00 -9.89
C LEU A 820 34.58 26.13 -8.90
N GLU A 821 35.06 26.01 -7.66
CA GLU A 821 35.09 27.10 -6.69
C GLU A 821 35.97 28.26 -7.17
N ALA A 822 37.13 27.98 -7.75
CA ALA A 822 37.99 29.01 -8.34
C ALA A 822 37.31 29.74 -9.51
N LEU A 823 36.64 29.01 -10.40
CA LEU A 823 35.87 29.60 -11.50
C LEU A 823 34.68 30.43 -10.99
N ARG A 824 33.95 29.93 -10.00
CA ARG A 824 32.84 30.63 -9.37
C ARG A 824 33.29 31.90 -8.66
N GLY A 825 34.42 31.86 -7.95
CA GLY A 825 35.00 33.01 -7.26
C GLY A 825 35.48 34.12 -8.19
N ALA A 826 35.73 33.81 -9.47
CA ALA A 826 36.07 34.79 -10.50
C ALA A 826 34.85 35.52 -11.11
N LEU A 827 33.62 35.09 -10.77
CA LEU A 827 32.40 35.72 -11.25
C LEU A 827 32.19 37.08 -10.60
N THR A 828 31.70 38.02 -11.39
CA THR A 828 31.33 39.37 -10.93
C THR A 828 29.86 39.60 -11.17
N PHE A 829 29.17 40.21 -10.21
CA PHE A 829 27.75 40.55 -10.29
C PHE A 829 27.58 42.06 -10.36
N GLU A 830 26.63 42.52 -11.17
CA GLU A 830 26.19 43.91 -11.18
C GLU A 830 25.50 44.20 -9.82
N GLY A 831 26.01 45.19 -9.10
CA GLY A 831 25.36 45.70 -7.89
C GLY A 831 24.03 46.37 -8.22
N THR A 832 23.03 46.18 -7.36
CA THR A 832 21.74 46.90 -7.41
C THR A 832 21.90 48.40 -7.42
#